data_AF-A0A6B1DFZ4-F1
#
_entry.id   AF-A0A6B1DFZ4-F1
#
_cell.length_a   1.000
_cell.length_b   1.000
_cell.length_c   1.000
_cell.angle_alpha   90.00
_cell.angle_beta   90.00
_cell.angle_gamma   90.00
#
_symmetry.space_group_name_H-M   'P 1'
#
loop_
_entity.id
_entity.type
_entity.pdbx_description
1 polymer ?
#
loop_
_entity_poly.entity_id
_entity_poly.type
_entity_poly.pdbx_seq_one_letter_code
_entity_poly.pdbx_strand_id
1 'polypeptide(L)'
;MAAFLQAWRDQHPYAWRIGFWYALGAVSLTVLWLAAAGLAPDVGLTRTYLYPLDAPAEPIVEERVTAIDLSFIDEQDRPTLQYRVRWQGVWFSPQAERIDFHAEADDSVILRVDGETILERSPAVGMHTMVQTIDLAAGAHRLEIDHWQRDGARSLSVQWAPAGDASTPLSPARLFPEDPGAVGYWLRIAAGRLPAPVLLVWAVGFAALVAGATYRRIGNLAPDEFWYRLRTVLFPAALGPLQLLLFGPWTLQNTNRTEFLVGFWQLAPGWLWLLAPIVGTLAVLGLILPRQWFPRYTAGLFAVGALLWAQGNLLVADYGVLDGSGLDLTSHAWRTPLDTGLWLGVLLAAVVFAVRVVRIAPVASGVLVVLQAIVLVIPMGREATLSDLPAAEPAEADWQLPPPEIYELSSARNLIHIVLDGFPTRTFTNILEADGPAFERDWGGFTLFANHLGAHRHTVATMPAMLSGVSFRNEMPFPEFAARYPSVFNVLGQQGYRLRLLTALPGLLVNPAFPGVDAVTRYDIPNPYGSYGDYVDVARAQLLDLSLFRHAPQALKSDIYRDQQWLLQQQIASRRGPEATAENPYGDVAFLRDFAGRITRGDDAPVYTYLHLLTPHRPVVTDASCRYALRTNPNGADFTNQARCALSAVRGLFHRLHDLGLYDQSAIVVTSDHGIDAALNPPAADHPLRSMRSPARTVLASFEPRATPLLLVKPLGAEGRLEISHAPTSIIDVPTTLLDLAGLPDTLGSGVSVMRIDPAASRQRTYAHAWTFRPTPFFEALYVVAVTGRTDDPSAWSYHRTVFGPTDDRAAQRREHQIGLLADQDATANQPGTRVYRTTDNYAVFYMPPENPRVTFDLRRTPGMATAQTVTVRIDGDIVDQHVLTDDA
;
A
#
# COMPACT_ATOMS: atom_id res chain seq x y z
N MET A 1 -16.43 57.83 -12.93
CA MET A 1 -17.02 56.50 -13.24
C MET A 1 -18.22 56.61 -14.18
N ALA A 2 -19.30 57.29 -13.80
CA ALA A 2 -20.51 57.43 -14.63
C ALA A 2 -20.25 58.06 -16.02
N ALA A 3 -19.49 59.16 -16.09
CA ALA A 3 -19.14 59.80 -17.37
C ALA A 3 -18.27 58.91 -18.29
N PHE A 4 -17.43 58.04 -17.72
CA PHE A 4 -16.59 57.09 -18.47
C PHE A 4 -17.42 55.93 -19.03
N LEU A 5 -18.33 55.37 -18.22
CA LEU A 5 -19.26 54.33 -18.65
C LEU A 5 -20.21 54.82 -19.74
N GLN A 6 -20.65 56.07 -19.64
CA GLN A 6 -21.48 56.72 -20.65
C GLN A 6 -20.72 56.91 -21.98
N ALA A 7 -19.50 57.46 -21.94
CA ALA A 7 -18.65 57.59 -23.12
C ALA A 7 -18.31 56.24 -23.79
N TRP A 8 -18.06 55.19 -23.00
CA TRP A 8 -17.76 53.84 -23.53
C TRP A 8 -18.99 53.18 -24.16
N ARG A 9 -20.16 53.33 -23.52
CA ARG A 9 -21.44 52.86 -24.05
C ARG A 9 -21.77 53.50 -25.40
N ASP A 10 -21.52 54.81 -25.53
CA ASP A 10 -21.76 55.54 -26.77
C ASP A 10 -20.80 55.12 -27.90
N GLN A 11 -19.57 54.73 -27.57
CA GLN A 11 -18.57 54.23 -28.53
C GLN A 11 -18.75 52.75 -28.92
N HIS A 12 -19.35 51.92 -28.05
CA HIS A 12 -19.50 50.47 -28.28
C HIS A 12 -20.93 49.95 -27.97
N PRO A 13 -21.96 50.45 -28.68
CA PRO A 13 -23.35 50.17 -28.33
C PRO A 13 -23.72 48.69 -28.43
N TYR A 14 -23.13 47.93 -29.36
CA TYR A 14 -23.38 46.50 -29.52
C TYR A 14 -22.73 45.66 -28.41
N ALA A 15 -21.47 45.93 -28.04
CA ALA A 15 -20.79 45.22 -26.96
C ALA A 15 -21.43 45.51 -25.60
N TRP A 16 -21.88 46.76 -25.38
CA TRP A 16 -22.66 47.13 -24.20
C TRP A 16 -23.99 46.36 -24.13
N ARG A 17 -24.71 46.23 -25.26
CA ARG A 17 -25.96 45.45 -25.32
C ARG A 17 -25.71 43.97 -25.02
N ILE A 18 -24.68 43.36 -25.61
CA ILE A 18 -24.33 41.95 -25.37
C ILE A 18 -23.96 41.74 -23.90
N GLY A 19 -23.08 42.57 -23.33
CA GLY A 19 -22.69 42.48 -21.93
C GLY A 19 -23.86 42.69 -20.96
N PHE A 20 -24.77 43.62 -21.27
CA PHE A 20 -25.98 43.85 -20.50
C PHE A 20 -26.92 42.64 -20.53
N TRP A 21 -27.22 42.08 -21.71
CA TRP A 21 -28.08 40.90 -21.82
C TRP A 21 -27.45 39.66 -21.21
N TYR A 22 -26.13 39.52 -21.29
CA TYR A 22 -25.39 38.45 -20.63
C TYR A 22 -25.48 38.55 -19.11
N ALA A 23 -25.20 39.73 -18.54
CA ALA A 23 -25.29 39.97 -17.11
C ALA A 23 -26.73 39.79 -16.61
N LEU A 24 -27.72 40.26 -17.38
CA LEU A 24 -29.12 40.03 -17.08
C LEU A 24 -29.45 38.53 -17.08
N GLY A 25 -29.02 37.78 -18.09
CA GLY A 25 -29.21 36.32 -18.15
C GLY A 25 -28.54 35.57 -17.00
N ALA A 26 -27.31 35.94 -16.64
CA ALA A 26 -26.57 35.36 -15.51
C ALA A 26 -27.28 35.61 -14.18
N VAL A 27 -27.74 36.85 -13.95
CA VAL A 27 -28.50 37.22 -12.75
C VAL A 27 -29.85 36.53 -12.74
N SER A 28 -30.59 36.51 -13.85
CA SER A 28 -31.88 35.82 -13.95
C SER A 28 -31.75 34.32 -13.68
N LEU A 29 -30.72 33.66 -14.21
CA LEU A 29 -30.44 32.24 -13.95
C LEU A 29 -30.07 31.98 -12.49
N THR A 30 -29.30 32.89 -11.88
CA THR A 30 -28.95 32.84 -10.45
C THR A 30 -30.20 32.99 -9.57
N VAL A 31 -31.08 33.93 -9.90
CA VAL A 31 -32.36 34.13 -9.20
C VAL A 31 -33.28 32.93 -9.36
N LEU A 32 -33.38 32.34 -10.56
CA LEU A 32 -34.15 31.12 -10.81
C LEU A 32 -33.63 29.93 -9.98
N TRP A 33 -32.31 29.78 -9.88
CA TRP A 33 -31.71 28.76 -9.03
C TRP A 33 -32.05 28.98 -7.56
N LEU A 34 -31.87 30.20 -7.03
CA LEU A 34 -32.19 30.51 -5.63
C LEU A 34 -33.69 30.32 -5.32
N ALA A 35 -34.57 30.68 -6.25
CA ALA A 35 -36.00 30.44 -6.13
C ALA A 35 -36.33 28.94 -6.13
N ALA A 36 -35.74 28.16 -7.04
CA ALA A 36 -35.92 26.70 -7.06
C ALA A 36 -35.39 26.03 -5.80
N ALA A 37 -34.23 26.49 -5.28
CA ALA A 37 -33.63 25.96 -4.05
C ALA A 37 -34.48 26.28 -2.81
N GLY A 38 -35.07 27.48 -2.74
CA GLY A 38 -35.91 27.89 -1.61
C GLY A 38 -37.33 27.29 -1.61
N LEU A 39 -37.81 26.82 -2.76
CA LEU A 39 -39.15 26.23 -2.91
C LEU A 39 -39.13 24.70 -3.10
N ALA A 40 -37.95 24.08 -3.25
CA ALA A 40 -37.84 22.64 -3.43
C ALA A 40 -38.23 21.90 -2.14
N PRO A 41 -38.99 20.80 -2.23
CA PRO A 41 -39.31 19.97 -1.08
C PRO A 41 -38.07 19.27 -0.52
N ASP A 42 -38.13 18.89 0.76
CA ASP A 42 -37.12 18.09 1.43
C ASP A 42 -36.96 16.72 0.75
N VAL A 43 -35.76 16.15 0.81
CA VAL A 43 -35.44 14.84 0.23
C VAL A 43 -35.05 13.82 1.27
N GLY A 44 -35.21 12.56 0.92
CA GLY A 44 -34.85 11.41 1.75
C GLY A 44 -36.04 10.71 2.35
N LEU A 45 -35.76 9.56 2.94
CA LEU A 45 -36.70 8.70 3.66
C LEU A 45 -36.58 8.96 5.17
N THR A 46 -37.64 8.71 5.92
CA THR A 46 -37.49 8.53 7.39
C THR A 46 -36.80 7.21 7.64
N ARG A 47 -35.64 7.24 8.30
CA ARG A 47 -35.00 6.06 8.88
C ARG A 47 -35.39 5.94 10.34
N THR A 48 -35.88 4.76 10.70
CA THR A 48 -36.27 4.37 12.05
C THR A 48 -35.38 3.22 12.50
N TYR A 49 -34.65 3.38 13.60
CA TYR A 49 -33.84 2.34 14.21
C TYR A 49 -34.52 1.82 15.48
N LEU A 50 -34.78 0.52 15.52
CA LEU A 50 -35.44 -0.16 16.64
C LEU A 50 -34.51 -1.21 17.24
N TYR A 51 -34.36 -1.20 18.55
CA TYR A 51 -33.60 -2.18 19.30
C TYR A 51 -34.19 -2.37 20.71
N PRO A 52 -34.13 -3.58 21.28
CA PRO A 52 -33.80 -4.85 20.62
C PRO A 52 -34.83 -5.32 19.58
N LEU A 53 -34.45 -6.27 18.73
CA LEU A 53 -35.24 -6.85 17.63
C LEU A 53 -36.67 -7.23 18.05
N ASP A 54 -36.78 -7.77 19.28
CA ASP A 54 -38.00 -8.33 19.86
C ASP A 54 -38.72 -7.37 20.83
N ALA A 55 -38.20 -6.15 21.04
CA ALA A 55 -38.85 -5.08 21.82
C ALA A 55 -38.26 -3.69 21.49
N PRO A 56 -38.94 -2.82 20.72
CA PRO A 56 -39.59 -1.69 21.39
C PRO A 56 -40.86 -1.17 20.70
N ALA A 57 -41.67 -0.38 21.44
CA ALA A 57 -42.83 0.34 20.90
C ALA A 57 -42.49 1.76 20.40
N GLU A 58 -41.31 2.31 20.71
CA GLU A 58 -40.84 3.61 20.21
C GLU A 58 -39.47 3.51 19.53
N PRO A 59 -39.22 4.28 18.45
CA PRO A 59 -37.92 4.35 17.79
C PRO A 59 -36.81 4.89 18.71
N ILE A 60 -35.61 4.31 18.65
CA ILE A 60 -34.43 4.92 19.28
C ILE A 60 -33.88 6.06 18.41
N VAL A 61 -34.02 5.94 17.10
CA VAL A 61 -33.64 6.98 16.13
C VAL A 61 -34.78 7.14 15.13
N GLU A 62 -35.15 8.38 14.87
CA GLU A 62 -36.03 8.75 13.77
C GLU A 62 -35.45 10.00 13.10
N GLU A 63 -34.97 9.86 11.87
CA GLU A 63 -34.29 10.94 11.16
C GLU A 63 -34.50 10.85 9.64
N ARG A 64 -34.26 11.96 8.94
CA ARG A 64 -34.37 12.03 7.47
C ARG A 64 -33.02 11.74 6.82
N VAL A 65 -32.99 10.75 5.94
CA VAL A 65 -31.76 10.30 5.29
C VAL A 65 -31.97 10.03 3.81
N THR A 66 -30.93 10.23 3.02
CA THR A 66 -30.94 9.87 1.59
C THR A 66 -30.18 8.59 1.29
N ALA A 67 -29.36 8.13 2.23
CA ALA A 67 -28.62 6.89 2.13
C ALA A 67 -29.38 5.73 2.81
N ILE A 68 -29.37 4.58 2.16
CA ILE A 68 -29.92 3.32 2.67
C ILE A 68 -28.71 2.43 2.96
N ASP A 69 -28.09 2.66 4.10
CA ASP A 69 -26.88 1.99 4.55
C ASP A 69 -26.90 1.79 6.07
N LEU A 70 -25.89 1.08 6.57
CA LEU A 70 -25.76 0.72 7.99
C LEU A 70 -24.63 1.49 8.71
N SER A 71 -23.93 2.42 8.03
CA SER A 71 -22.81 3.18 8.61
C SER A 71 -23.21 3.98 9.84
N PHE A 72 -24.44 4.48 9.88
CA PHE A 72 -25.00 5.24 11.01
C PHE A 72 -25.01 4.46 12.34
N ILE A 73 -24.96 3.12 12.31
CA ILE A 73 -24.93 2.30 13.52
C ILE A 73 -23.60 2.54 14.28
N ASP A 74 -22.50 2.72 13.54
CA ASP A 74 -21.15 2.89 14.09
C ASP A 74 -20.85 4.30 14.56
N GLU A 75 -21.50 5.31 13.98
CA GLU A 75 -21.27 6.73 14.30
C GLU A 75 -21.64 7.12 15.76
N GLN A 76 -22.46 6.31 16.45
CA GLN A 76 -22.97 6.62 17.80
C GLN A 76 -22.88 5.43 18.77
N ASP A 77 -21.98 4.47 18.55
CA ASP A 77 -21.85 3.25 19.38
C ASP A 77 -23.19 2.51 19.58
N ARG A 78 -24.03 2.43 18.53
CA ARG A 78 -25.34 1.78 18.63
C ARG A 78 -25.19 0.25 18.62
N PRO A 79 -26.14 -0.50 19.20
CA PRO A 79 -26.09 -1.95 19.17
C PRO A 79 -25.95 -2.49 17.74
N THR A 80 -25.01 -3.41 17.53
CA THR A 80 -24.62 -3.87 16.20
C THR A 80 -25.29 -5.19 15.80
N LEU A 81 -26.06 -5.77 16.70
CA LEU A 81 -26.81 -7.02 16.56
C LEU A 81 -28.21 -6.85 17.15
N GLN A 82 -29.13 -7.75 16.82
CA GLN A 82 -30.49 -7.76 17.36
C GLN A 82 -31.23 -6.43 17.15
N TYR A 83 -31.17 -5.88 15.94
CA TYR A 83 -31.83 -4.61 15.60
C TYR A 83 -32.69 -4.72 14.34
N ARG A 84 -33.64 -3.79 14.21
CA ARG A 84 -34.37 -3.54 12.98
C ARG A 84 -34.17 -2.12 12.52
N VAL A 85 -33.91 -1.94 11.22
CA VAL A 85 -33.89 -0.61 10.59
C VAL A 85 -35.01 -0.56 9.56
N ARG A 86 -35.78 0.52 9.58
CA ARG A 86 -36.82 0.77 8.60
C ARG A 86 -36.57 2.09 7.89
N TRP A 87 -36.67 2.10 6.56
CA TRP A 87 -36.75 3.32 5.76
C TRP A 87 -38.17 3.45 5.20
N GLN A 88 -38.78 4.62 5.35
CA GLN A 88 -40.13 4.91 4.84
C GLN A 88 -40.18 6.26 4.14
N GLY A 89 -40.90 6.31 3.03
CA GLY A 89 -41.18 7.55 2.30
C GLY A 89 -41.74 7.24 0.93
N VAL A 90 -41.32 8.03 -0.05
CA VAL A 90 -41.80 7.99 -1.42
C VAL A 90 -40.65 7.87 -2.39
N TRP A 91 -40.78 6.95 -3.35
CA TRP A 91 -40.04 6.94 -4.59
C TRP A 91 -40.86 7.65 -5.67
N PHE A 92 -40.36 8.76 -6.21
CA PHE A 92 -41.03 9.49 -7.28
C PHE A 92 -40.52 9.03 -8.65
N SER A 93 -41.42 8.47 -9.44
CA SER A 93 -41.17 8.08 -10.82
C SER A 93 -41.67 9.18 -11.78
N PRO A 94 -40.78 9.84 -12.55
CA PRO A 94 -41.18 10.97 -13.40
C PRO A 94 -41.99 10.55 -14.64
N GLN A 95 -41.96 9.26 -15.01
CA GLN A 95 -42.65 8.68 -16.14
C GLN A 95 -42.89 7.19 -15.85
N ALA A 96 -43.89 6.57 -16.48
CA ALA A 96 -44.05 5.13 -16.34
C ALA A 96 -42.79 4.39 -16.80
N GLU A 97 -42.25 3.52 -15.95
CA GLU A 97 -40.97 2.86 -16.18
C GLU A 97 -40.96 1.46 -15.56
N ARG A 98 -40.24 0.55 -16.22
CA ARG A 98 -39.99 -0.80 -15.72
C ARG A 98 -38.66 -0.82 -14.99
N ILE A 99 -38.67 -1.24 -13.74
CA ILE A 99 -37.53 -1.15 -12.82
C ILE A 99 -37.18 -2.52 -12.28
N ASP A 100 -35.88 -2.81 -12.24
CA ASP A 100 -35.31 -3.91 -11.46
C ASP A 100 -34.86 -3.39 -10.10
N PHE A 101 -35.43 -3.94 -9.03
CA PHE A 101 -34.92 -3.75 -7.67
C PHE A 101 -33.99 -4.88 -7.30
N HIS A 102 -32.83 -4.53 -6.75
CA HIS A 102 -31.85 -5.48 -6.23
C HIS A 102 -31.73 -5.28 -4.73
N ALA A 103 -31.76 -6.37 -3.96
CA ALA A 103 -31.43 -6.28 -2.55
C ALA A 103 -30.59 -7.45 -2.07
N GLU A 104 -29.68 -7.13 -1.18
CA GLU A 104 -28.79 -8.05 -0.49
C GLU A 104 -28.70 -7.61 0.96
N ALA A 105 -28.66 -8.57 1.87
CA ALA A 105 -28.39 -8.32 3.27
C ALA A 105 -27.73 -9.56 3.87
N ASP A 106 -27.04 -9.43 4.99
CA ASP A 106 -26.48 -10.58 5.71
C ASP A 106 -27.60 -11.48 6.27
N ASP A 107 -28.52 -10.85 7.02
CA ASP A 107 -29.67 -11.51 7.63
C ASP A 107 -30.95 -11.35 6.81
N SER A 108 -31.66 -10.22 6.89
CA SER A 108 -32.91 -10.09 6.15
C SER A 108 -33.16 -8.67 5.67
N VAL A 109 -33.75 -8.57 4.50
CA VAL A 109 -34.29 -7.33 3.95
C VAL A 109 -35.61 -7.63 3.23
N ILE A 110 -36.63 -6.80 3.50
CA ILE A 110 -37.90 -6.80 2.79
C ILE A 110 -38.10 -5.42 2.18
N LEU A 111 -38.34 -5.40 0.88
CA LEU A 111 -38.67 -4.22 0.11
C LEU A 111 -40.16 -4.25 -0.25
N ARG A 112 -40.88 -3.18 0.09
CA ARG A 112 -42.28 -2.98 -0.30
C ARG A 112 -42.46 -1.72 -1.11
N VAL A 113 -43.28 -1.83 -2.14
CA VAL A 113 -43.72 -0.69 -2.95
C VAL A 113 -45.24 -0.67 -2.96
N ASP A 114 -45.83 0.49 -2.67
CA ASP A 114 -47.29 0.70 -2.55
C ASP A 114 -47.99 -0.28 -1.59
N GLY A 115 -47.26 -0.76 -0.58
CA GLY A 115 -47.73 -1.71 0.43
C GLY A 115 -47.62 -3.18 0.02
N GLU A 116 -47.22 -3.49 -1.22
CA GLU A 116 -46.96 -4.85 -1.69
C GLU A 116 -45.50 -5.23 -1.47
N THR A 117 -45.24 -6.43 -0.94
CA THR A 117 -43.88 -6.98 -0.83
C THR A 117 -43.41 -7.42 -2.21
N ILE A 118 -42.45 -6.69 -2.77
CA ILE A 118 -41.90 -6.98 -4.11
C ILE A 118 -40.63 -7.82 -4.03
N LEU A 119 -39.85 -7.71 -2.95
CA LEU A 119 -38.61 -8.46 -2.79
C LEU A 119 -38.41 -8.79 -1.32
N GLU A 120 -38.14 -10.06 -1.04
CA GLU A 120 -37.73 -10.55 0.26
C GLU A 120 -36.45 -11.36 0.12
N ARG A 121 -35.45 -11.03 0.94
CA ARG A 121 -34.26 -11.84 1.13
C ARG A 121 -34.17 -12.19 2.61
N SER A 122 -34.05 -13.48 2.91
CA SER A 122 -33.74 -14.00 4.24
C SER A 122 -32.90 -15.29 4.11
N PRO A 123 -32.29 -15.81 5.18
CA PRO A 123 -31.51 -17.05 5.10
C PRO A 123 -32.38 -18.25 4.68
N ALA A 124 -33.69 -18.19 4.92
CA ALA A 124 -34.66 -19.19 4.48
C ALA A 124 -34.96 -19.14 2.97
N VAL A 125 -34.76 -17.98 2.33
CA VAL A 125 -35.03 -17.77 0.89
C VAL A 125 -33.75 -17.95 0.06
N GLY A 126 -32.60 -17.46 0.53
CA GLY A 126 -31.30 -17.64 -0.13
C GLY A 126 -30.28 -16.55 0.21
N MET A 127 -28.99 -16.92 0.24
CA MET A 127 -27.86 -16.04 0.54
C MET A 127 -27.19 -15.46 -0.73
N HIS A 128 -27.99 -14.97 -1.68
CA HIS A 128 -27.51 -14.30 -2.90
C HIS A 128 -28.29 -13.00 -3.13
N THR A 129 -27.78 -12.11 -3.99
CA THR A 129 -28.48 -10.90 -4.37
C THR A 129 -29.81 -11.26 -5.04
N MET A 130 -30.92 -10.77 -4.48
CA MET A 130 -32.26 -10.97 -5.05
C MET A 130 -32.55 -9.85 -6.05
N VAL A 131 -33.22 -10.17 -7.14
CA VAL A 131 -33.62 -9.21 -8.17
C VAL A 131 -35.09 -9.39 -8.49
N GLN A 132 -35.87 -8.31 -8.46
CA GLN A 132 -37.27 -8.30 -8.88
C GLN A 132 -37.54 -7.15 -9.84
N THR A 133 -38.10 -7.48 -11.00
CA THR A 133 -38.62 -6.50 -11.96
C THR A 133 -40.07 -6.14 -11.63
N ILE A 134 -40.40 -4.85 -11.60
CA ILE A 134 -41.78 -4.33 -11.48
C ILE A 134 -42.05 -3.24 -12.52
N ASP A 135 -43.33 -3.04 -12.86
CA ASP A 135 -43.79 -1.91 -13.67
C ASP A 135 -44.34 -0.81 -12.75
N LEU A 136 -43.75 0.39 -12.80
CA LEU A 136 -44.20 1.56 -12.05
C LEU A 136 -44.91 2.56 -12.98
N ALA A 137 -46.01 3.12 -12.48
CA ALA A 137 -46.67 4.25 -13.14
C ALA A 137 -45.88 5.55 -12.94
N ALA A 138 -46.24 6.61 -13.66
CA ALA A 138 -45.70 7.93 -13.35
C ALA A 138 -46.35 8.45 -12.06
N GLY A 139 -45.53 8.96 -11.13
CA GLY A 139 -46.00 9.57 -9.88
C GLY A 139 -45.24 9.10 -8.65
N ALA A 140 -45.80 9.41 -7.48
CA ALA A 140 -45.29 9.00 -6.19
C ALA A 140 -45.71 7.56 -5.86
N HIS A 141 -44.74 6.73 -5.49
CA HIS A 141 -44.94 5.37 -5.01
C HIS A 141 -44.43 5.26 -3.58
N ARG A 142 -45.21 4.66 -2.69
CA ARG A 142 -44.81 4.48 -1.29
C ARG A 142 -43.70 3.44 -1.24
N LEU A 143 -42.56 3.79 -0.65
CA LEU A 143 -41.40 2.91 -0.54
C LEU A 143 -41.15 2.58 0.93
N GLU A 144 -41.07 1.29 1.25
CA GLU A 144 -40.68 0.80 2.56
C GLU A 144 -39.58 -0.24 2.44
N ILE A 145 -38.52 -0.07 3.23
CA ILE A 145 -37.40 -1.01 3.32
C ILE A 145 -37.28 -1.40 4.78
N ASP A 146 -37.44 -2.67 5.08
CA ASP A 146 -37.22 -3.23 6.42
C ASP A 146 -36.01 -4.13 6.39
N HIS A 147 -35.04 -3.88 7.26
CA HIS A 147 -33.87 -4.74 7.45
C HIS A 147 -33.80 -5.22 8.90
N TRP A 148 -33.42 -6.48 9.09
CA TRP A 148 -33.21 -7.09 10.40
C TRP A 148 -31.79 -7.64 10.45
N GLN A 149 -31.13 -7.41 11.57
CA GLN A 149 -29.88 -8.07 11.95
C GLN A 149 -30.08 -8.80 13.28
N ARG A 150 -29.70 -10.07 13.31
CA ARG A 150 -29.84 -11.01 14.42
C ARG A 150 -28.47 -11.33 15.01
N ASP A 151 -27.56 -11.88 14.21
CA ASP A 151 -26.20 -12.27 14.61
C ASP A 151 -25.22 -12.03 13.44
N GLY A 152 -23.95 -12.40 13.55
CA GLY A 152 -23.02 -12.30 12.42
C GLY A 152 -22.61 -10.88 11.99
N ALA A 153 -22.15 -10.75 10.74
CA ALA A 153 -21.55 -9.55 10.18
C ALA A 153 -22.56 -8.80 9.31
N ARG A 154 -23.00 -7.62 9.75
CA ARG A 154 -24.05 -6.87 9.03
C ARG A 154 -23.62 -6.45 7.62
N SER A 155 -24.52 -6.66 6.67
CA SER A 155 -24.46 -6.05 5.35
C SER A 155 -25.87 -5.73 4.87
N LEU A 156 -25.99 -4.65 4.11
CA LEU A 156 -27.22 -4.26 3.41
C LEU A 156 -26.82 -3.53 2.13
N SER A 157 -27.39 -3.97 1.02
CA SER A 157 -27.35 -3.28 -0.26
C SER A 157 -28.74 -3.26 -0.84
N VAL A 158 -29.25 -2.06 -1.18
CA VAL A 158 -30.50 -1.90 -1.93
C VAL A 158 -30.21 -1.00 -3.11
N GLN A 159 -30.44 -1.53 -4.31
CA GLN A 159 -30.12 -0.89 -5.58
C GLN A 159 -31.30 -0.99 -6.54
N TRP A 160 -31.26 -0.20 -7.59
CA TRP A 160 -32.23 -0.21 -8.66
C TRP A 160 -31.56 -0.03 -10.03
N ALA A 161 -32.23 -0.48 -11.08
CA ALA A 161 -31.90 -0.18 -12.47
C ALA A 161 -33.18 -0.01 -13.29
N PRO A 162 -33.18 0.80 -14.36
CA PRO A 162 -34.08 0.53 -15.49
C PRO A 162 -33.93 -0.93 -15.91
N ALA A 163 -35.03 -1.61 -16.24
CA ALA A 163 -34.98 -3.05 -16.46
C ALA A 163 -33.99 -3.45 -17.56
N GLY A 164 -33.03 -4.31 -17.22
CA GLY A 164 -31.95 -4.76 -18.11
C GLY A 164 -30.69 -3.87 -18.14
N ASP A 165 -30.66 -2.77 -17.40
CA ASP A 165 -29.45 -1.94 -17.20
C ASP A 165 -28.66 -2.37 -15.96
N ALA A 166 -27.47 -1.78 -15.76
CA ALA A 166 -26.66 -2.01 -14.57
C ALA A 166 -27.27 -1.36 -13.32
N SER A 167 -27.23 -2.07 -12.19
CA SER A 167 -27.77 -1.59 -10.90
C SER A 167 -26.96 -0.45 -10.29
N THR A 168 -27.66 0.48 -9.65
CA THR A 168 -27.08 1.62 -8.93
C THR A 168 -27.84 1.89 -7.64
N PRO A 169 -27.26 2.58 -6.64
CA PRO A 169 -27.99 3.00 -5.44
C PRO A 169 -29.24 3.81 -5.78
N LEU A 170 -30.26 3.73 -4.92
CA LEU A 170 -31.49 4.51 -5.08
C LEU A 170 -31.16 6.00 -5.17
N SER A 171 -31.59 6.64 -6.26
CA SER A 171 -31.26 8.04 -6.54
C SER A 171 -31.87 8.96 -5.48
N PRO A 172 -31.07 9.71 -4.70
CA PRO A 172 -31.56 10.66 -3.70
C PRO A 172 -32.54 11.71 -4.25
N ALA A 173 -32.42 12.04 -5.54
CA ALA A 173 -33.30 13.00 -6.21
C ALA A 173 -34.73 12.46 -6.45
N ARG A 174 -34.97 11.17 -6.21
CA ARG A 174 -36.28 10.50 -6.33
C ARG A 174 -36.86 10.11 -4.97
N LEU A 175 -36.11 10.29 -3.89
CA LEU A 175 -36.54 9.92 -2.53
C LEU A 175 -37.11 11.13 -1.81
N PHE A 176 -38.32 11.00 -1.32
CA PHE A 176 -39.02 12.06 -0.61
C PHE A 176 -39.68 11.56 0.67
N PRO A 177 -39.79 12.44 1.67
CA PRO A 177 -40.45 12.11 2.93
C PRO A 177 -41.95 11.86 2.75
N GLU A 178 -42.56 12.60 1.83
CA GLU A 178 -43.96 12.60 1.45
C GLU A 178 -44.07 12.84 -0.06
N ASP A 179 -45.26 12.72 -0.64
CA ASP A 179 -45.46 12.96 -2.08
C ASP A 179 -45.11 14.42 -2.43
N PRO A 180 -44.05 14.67 -3.23
CA PRO A 180 -43.65 16.03 -3.60
C PRO A 180 -44.57 16.65 -4.67
N GLY A 181 -45.43 15.85 -5.30
CA GLY A 181 -46.11 16.19 -6.54
C GLY A 181 -45.14 16.44 -7.71
N ALA A 182 -45.69 16.52 -8.92
CA ALA A 182 -44.88 16.75 -10.11
C ALA A 182 -44.09 18.08 -10.06
N VAL A 183 -44.70 19.16 -9.55
CA VAL A 183 -44.06 20.47 -9.46
C VAL A 183 -42.90 20.47 -8.46
N GLY A 184 -43.10 19.87 -7.27
CA GLY A 184 -42.05 19.77 -6.26
C GLY A 184 -40.87 18.94 -6.72
N TYR A 185 -41.12 17.81 -7.39
CA TYR A 185 -40.08 17.00 -8.01
C TYR A 185 -39.23 17.81 -8.99
N TRP A 186 -39.85 18.53 -9.93
CA TRP A 186 -39.11 19.31 -10.93
C TRP A 186 -38.37 20.51 -10.32
N LEU A 187 -38.91 21.16 -9.28
CA LEU A 187 -38.20 22.20 -8.52
C LEU A 187 -36.93 21.63 -7.87
N ARG A 188 -37.00 20.42 -7.30
CA ARG A 188 -35.83 19.75 -6.72
C ARG A 188 -34.77 19.42 -7.77
N ILE A 189 -35.19 18.89 -8.92
CA ILE A 189 -34.28 18.63 -10.05
C ILE A 189 -33.62 19.93 -10.53
N ALA A 190 -34.38 21.02 -10.64
CA ALA A 190 -33.85 22.33 -11.01
C ALA A 190 -32.85 22.87 -9.98
N ALA A 191 -33.15 22.77 -8.69
CA ALA A 191 -32.27 23.20 -7.60
C ALA A 191 -30.91 22.47 -7.61
N GLY A 192 -30.90 21.18 -7.94
CA GLY A 192 -29.67 20.38 -8.06
C GLY A 192 -28.91 20.59 -9.39
N ARG A 193 -29.62 20.89 -10.49
CA ARG A 193 -29.00 21.00 -11.83
C ARG A 193 -28.59 22.41 -12.22
N LEU A 194 -29.19 23.47 -11.67
CA LEU A 194 -28.87 24.86 -12.00
C LEU A 194 -27.55 25.44 -11.41
N PRO A 195 -26.95 24.93 -10.32
CA PRO A 195 -25.66 25.45 -9.82
C PRO A 195 -24.55 25.38 -10.86
N ALA A 196 -24.42 24.25 -11.55
CA ALA A 196 -23.41 24.03 -12.58
C ALA A 196 -23.50 25.04 -13.75
N PRO A 197 -24.66 25.24 -14.42
CA PRO A 197 -24.78 26.25 -15.46
C PRO A 197 -24.69 27.68 -14.92
N VAL A 198 -25.09 27.97 -13.68
CA VAL A 198 -24.87 29.29 -13.05
C VAL A 198 -23.37 29.57 -12.90
N LEU A 199 -22.62 28.64 -12.31
CA LEU A 199 -21.17 28.74 -12.16
C LEU A 199 -20.48 28.81 -13.52
N LEU A 200 -20.92 27.99 -14.48
CA LEU A 200 -20.40 28.00 -15.85
C LEU A 200 -20.66 29.35 -16.52
N VAL A 201 -21.84 29.94 -16.41
CA VAL A 201 -22.12 31.26 -16.98
C VAL A 201 -21.24 32.31 -16.32
N TRP A 202 -21.10 32.35 -14.99
CA TRP A 202 -20.20 33.31 -14.37
C TRP A 202 -18.72 33.09 -14.73
N ALA A 203 -18.28 31.84 -14.79
CA ALA A 203 -16.93 31.46 -15.19
C ALA A 203 -16.68 31.79 -16.67
N VAL A 204 -17.65 31.57 -17.57
CA VAL A 204 -17.59 31.96 -18.98
C VAL A 204 -17.56 33.47 -19.12
N GLY A 205 -18.31 34.22 -18.32
CA GLY A 205 -18.29 35.69 -18.34
C GLY A 205 -16.93 36.24 -17.91
N PHE A 206 -16.39 35.71 -16.81
CA PHE A 206 -15.05 36.05 -16.34
C PHE A 206 -13.97 35.61 -17.33
N ALA A 207 -14.04 34.38 -17.84
CA ALA A 207 -13.15 33.86 -18.86
C ALA A 207 -13.27 34.65 -20.16
N ALA A 208 -14.44 35.13 -20.56
CA ALA A 208 -14.63 35.96 -21.75
C ALA A 208 -14.07 37.38 -21.56
N LEU A 209 -14.12 37.94 -20.35
CA LEU A 209 -13.47 39.20 -20.03
C LEU A 209 -11.94 39.07 -20.07
N VAL A 210 -11.41 38.02 -19.42
CA VAL A 210 -9.97 37.69 -19.43
C VAL A 210 -9.52 37.34 -20.85
N ALA A 211 -10.26 36.51 -21.57
CA ALA A 211 -10.00 36.13 -22.95
C ALA A 211 -10.16 37.31 -23.89
N GLY A 212 -11.10 38.23 -23.67
CA GLY A 212 -11.25 39.45 -24.48
C GLY A 212 -10.14 40.47 -24.25
N ALA A 213 -9.63 40.59 -23.03
CA ALA A 213 -8.42 41.38 -22.75
C ALA A 213 -7.15 40.71 -23.33
N THR A 214 -7.06 39.39 -23.21
CA THR A 214 -5.99 38.55 -23.75
C THR A 214 -5.98 38.59 -25.28
N TYR A 215 -7.13 38.39 -25.92
CA TYR A 215 -7.35 38.45 -27.36
C TYR A 215 -7.02 39.83 -27.92
N ARG A 216 -7.43 40.93 -27.25
CA ARG A 216 -7.03 42.27 -27.66
C ARG A 216 -5.52 42.48 -27.56
N ARG A 217 -4.87 42.03 -26.48
CA ARG A 217 -3.41 42.15 -26.35
C ARG A 217 -2.66 41.30 -27.38
N ILE A 218 -3.08 40.05 -27.57
CA ILE A 218 -2.45 39.12 -28.52
C ILE A 218 -2.72 39.55 -29.96
N GLY A 219 -3.95 39.97 -30.29
CA GLY A 219 -4.34 40.45 -31.61
C GLY A 219 -3.72 41.80 -31.99
N ASN A 220 -3.27 42.58 -31.01
CA ASN A 220 -2.47 43.79 -31.24
C ASN A 220 -0.98 43.49 -31.47
N LEU A 221 -0.52 42.23 -31.32
CA LEU A 221 0.82 41.83 -31.71
C LEU A 221 0.89 41.70 -33.23
N ALA A 222 2.01 42.13 -33.82
CA ALA A 222 2.27 41.83 -35.21
C ALA A 222 2.40 40.29 -35.40
N PRO A 223 1.96 39.71 -36.53
CA PRO A 223 1.96 38.25 -36.72
C PRO A 223 3.32 37.59 -36.52
N ASP A 224 4.39 38.25 -36.95
CA ASP A 224 5.79 37.83 -36.74
C ASP A 224 6.16 37.82 -35.25
N GLU A 225 5.76 38.83 -34.48
CA GLU A 225 5.98 38.88 -33.04
C GLU A 225 5.19 37.79 -32.30
N PHE A 226 3.94 37.53 -32.70
CA PHE A 226 3.13 36.45 -32.14
C PHE A 226 3.81 35.09 -32.31
N TRP A 227 4.18 34.73 -33.55
CA TRP A 227 4.81 33.44 -33.83
C TRP A 227 6.18 33.31 -33.19
N TYR A 228 6.96 34.40 -33.14
CA TYR A 228 8.22 34.43 -32.40
C TYR A 228 8.01 34.11 -30.93
N ARG A 229 7.08 34.81 -30.25
CA ARG A 229 6.83 34.60 -28.82
C ARG A 229 6.29 33.21 -28.54
N LEU A 230 5.35 32.72 -29.35
CA LEU A 230 4.76 31.39 -29.20
C LEU A 230 5.82 30.30 -29.30
N ARG A 231 6.63 30.28 -30.37
CA ARG A 231 7.70 29.29 -30.57
C ARG A 231 8.77 29.37 -29.48
N THR A 232 8.99 30.57 -28.93
CA THR A 232 9.99 30.80 -27.88
C THR A 232 9.50 30.34 -26.50
N VAL A 233 8.21 30.49 -26.18
CA VAL A 233 7.68 30.16 -24.84
C VAL A 233 7.13 28.74 -24.72
N LEU A 234 6.68 28.12 -25.82
CA LEU A 234 5.93 26.85 -25.78
C LEU A 234 6.72 25.70 -25.12
N PHE A 235 7.94 25.42 -25.58
CA PHE A 235 8.76 24.34 -25.00
C PHE A 235 9.18 24.63 -23.55
N PRO A 236 9.62 25.85 -23.18
CA PRO A 236 9.86 26.20 -21.77
C PRO A 236 8.61 26.06 -20.88
N ALA A 237 7.44 26.45 -21.39
CA ALA A 237 6.17 26.29 -20.67
C ALA A 237 5.76 24.82 -20.50
N ALA A 238 6.14 23.95 -21.42
CA ALA A 238 5.85 22.53 -21.37
C ALA A 238 6.79 21.73 -20.44
N LEU A 239 8.07 22.12 -20.35
CA LEU A 239 9.12 21.33 -19.70
C LEU A 239 8.79 20.95 -18.24
N GLY A 240 8.41 21.92 -17.40
CA GLY A 240 8.08 21.67 -16.00
C GLY A 240 6.83 20.77 -15.82
N PRO A 241 5.67 21.14 -16.41
CA PRO A 241 4.47 20.32 -16.35
C PRO A 241 4.65 18.90 -16.89
N LEU A 242 5.39 18.72 -17.98
CA LEU A 242 5.71 17.38 -18.52
C LEU A 242 6.52 16.56 -17.52
N GLN A 243 7.45 17.17 -16.80
CA GLN A 243 8.23 16.46 -15.78
C GLN A 243 7.35 15.97 -14.62
N LEU A 244 6.42 16.79 -14.14
CA LEU A 244 5.57 16.46 -13.00
C LEU A 244 4.40 15.54 -13.33
N LEU A 245 3.80 15.70 -14.51
CA LEU A 245 2.53 15.05 -14.89
C LEU A 245 2.70 13.90 -15.90
N LEU A 246 3.85 13.75 -16.55
CA LEU A 246 4.08 12.66 -17.51
C LEU A 246 5.32 11.86 -17.17
N PHE A 247 6.51 12.47 -17.27
CA PHE A 247 7.77 11.73 -17.18
C PHE A 247 8.06 11.23 -15.76
N GLY A 248 7.80 12.03 -14.73
CA GLY A 248 7.96 11.65 -13.33
C GLY A 248 7.07 10.46 -12.95
N PRO A 249 5.73 10.56 -13.10
CA PRO A 249 4.81 9.47 -12.81
C PRO A 249 5.09 8.22 -13.65
N TRP A 250 5.40 8.36 -14.95
CA TRP A 250 5.80 7.22 -15.80
C TRP A 250 7.03 6.51 -15.27
N THR A 251 8.10 7.26 -14.98
CA THR A 251 9.37 6.67 -14.50
C THR A 251 9.16 5.92 -13.19
N LEU A 252 8.37 6.49 -12.27
CA LEU A 252 8.04 5.88 -10.98
C LEU A 252 7.22 4.60 -11.15
N GLN A 253 6.13 4.62 -11.94
CA GLN A 253 5.33 3.43 -12.17
C GLN A 253 6.12 2.36 -12.93
N ASN A 254 6.84 2.73 -13.99
CA ASN A 254 7.56 1.77 -14.84
C ASN A 254 8.72 1.09 -14.12
N THR A 255 9.37 1.78 -13.16
CA THR A 255 10.42 1.16 -12.33
C THR A 255 9.85 0.34 -11.16
N ASN A 256 8.55 0.45 -10.88
CA ASN A 256 7.85 -0.24 -9.80
C ASN A 256 6.55 -0.90 -10.30
N ARG A 257 6.56 -1.48 -11.53
CA ARG A 257 5.33 -2.00 -12.17
C ARG A 257 4.61 -3.03 -11.30
N THR A 258 5.37 -3.85 -10.57
CA THR A 258 4.82 -4.89 -9.68
C THR A 258 4.09 -4.36 -8.46
N GLU A 259 4.22 -3.08 -8.12
CA GLU A 259 3.56 -2.46 -6.95
C GLU A 259 2.17 -1.89 -7.32
N PHE A 260 1.80 -1.88 -8.61
CA PHE A 260 0.52 -1.36 -9.11
C PHE A 260 -0.24 -2.47 -9.82
N LEU A 261 -1.55 -2.55 -9.58
CA LEU A 261 -2.49 -3.48 -10.24
C LEU A 261 -3.02 -2.92 -11.57
N VAL A 262 -2.68 -1.69 -11.92
CA VAL A 262 -3.12 -1.10 -13.19
C VAL A 262 -1.96 -0.39 -13.88
N GLY A 263 -1.96 -0.45 -15.20
CA GLY A 263 -0.95 0.20 -16.02
C GLY A 263 -1.02 1.73 -15.96
N PHE A 264 0.12 2.38 -16.24
CA PHE A 264 0.23 3.84 -16.27
C PHE A 264 -0.87 4.51 -17.11
N TRP A 265 -1.18 3.98 -18.29
CA TRP A 265 -2.15 4.57 -19.21
C TRP A 265 -3.61 4.45 -18.74
N GLN A 266 -3.89 3.61 -17.74
CA GLN A 266 -5.20 3.54 -17.08
C GLN A 266 -5.32 4.62 -15.97
N LEU A 267 -4.20 4.94 -15.31
CA LEU A 267 -4.12 5.96 -14.28
C LEU A 267 -4.06 7.38 -14.85
N ALA A 268 -3.21 7.58 -15.87
CA ALA A 268 -2.86 8.88 -16.44
C ALA A 268 -4.06 9.75 -16.89
N PRO A 269 -5.14 9.20 -17.48
CA PRO A 269 -6.31 10.01 -17.84
C PRO A 269 -6.92 10.80 -16.69
N GLY A 270 -6.70 10.40 -15.43
CA GLY A 270 -7.18 11.13 -14.25
C GLY A 270 -6.53 12.51 -14.05
N TRP A 271 -5.30 12.71 -14.54
CA TRP A 271 -4.56 13.97 -14.34
C TRP A 271 -3.93 14.52 -15.62
N LEU A 272 -3.64 13.70 -16.63
CA LEU A 272 -2.88 14.12 -17.82
C LEU A 272 -3.65 15.14 -18.66
N TRP A 273 -4.98 15.14 -18.57
CA TRP A 273 -5.82 16.19 -19.18
C TRP A 273 -5.51 17.59 -18.64
N LEU A 274 -4.92 17.71 -17.43
CA LEU A 274 -4.46 18.98 -16.86
C LEU A 274 -3.22 19.55 -17.57
N LEU A 275 -2.48 18.72 -18.31
CA LEU A 275 -1.24 19.14 -18.96
C LEU A 275 -1.50 20.25 -19.99
N ALA A 276 -2.45 20.04 -20.91
CA ALA A 276 -2.78 21.02 -21.95
C ALA A 276 -3.24 22.38 -21.39
N PRO A 277 -4.19 22.47 -20.42
CA PRO A 277 -4.59 23.75 -19.85
C PRO A 277 -3.48 24.40 -19.03
N ILE A 278 -2.64 23.66 -18.32
CA ILE A 278 -1.49 24.23 -17.59
C ILE A 278 -0.47 24.82 -18.57
N VAL A 279 -0.03 24.04 -19.56
CA VAL A 279 0.94 24.50 -20.57
C VAL A 279 0.38 25.66 -21.39
N GLY A 280 -0.89 25.57 -21.80
CA GLY A 280 -1.61 26.63 -22.50
C GLY A 280 -1.67 27.91 -21.67
N THR A 281 -1.99 27.82 -20.38
CA THR A 281 -2.02 28.97 -19.48
C THR A 281 -0.64 29.62 -19.35
N LEU A 282 0.42 28.83 -19.12
CA LEU A 282 1.79 29.34 -19.03
C LEU A 282 2.24 29.99 -20.35
N ALA A 283 1.91 29.39 -21.49
CA ALA A 283 2.23 29.96 -22.80
C ALA A 283 1.46 31.27 -23.05
N VAL A 284 0.15 31.31 -22.76
CA VAL A 284 -0.70 32.51 -22.91
C VAL A 284 -0.21 33.64 -22.00
N LEU A 285 0.19 33.34 -20.76
CA LEU A 285 0.81 34.32 -19.87
C LEU A 285 2.06 34.95 -20.50
N GLY A 286 2.91 34.14 -21.15
CA GLY A 286 4.04 34.63 -21.94
C GLY A 286 3.61 35.57 -23.09
N LEU A 287 2.56 35.22 -23.82
CA LEU A 287 2.07 36.01 -24.95
C LEU A 287 1.53 37.40 -24.53
N ILE A 288 0.88 37.50 -23.37
CA ILE A 288 0.28 38.77 -22.89
C ILE A 288 1.26 39.69 -22.16
N LEU A 289 2.44 39.18 -21.79
CA LEU A 289 3.44 39.96 -21.05
C LEU A 289 4.06 41.07 -21.91
N PRO A 290 4.37 42.25 -21.32
CA PRO A 290 5.10 43.30 -22.03
C PRO A 290 6.45 42.81 -22.56
N ARG A 291 6.94 43.39 -23.67
CA ARG A 291 8.21 43.01 -24.33
C ARG A 291 9.40 42.94 -23.36
N GLN A 292 9.44 43.80 -22.34
CA GLN A 292 10.49 43.82 -21.33
C GLN A 292 10.47 42.62 -20.37
N TRP A 293 9.30 42.02 -20.12
CA TRP A 293 9.13 40.92 -19.16
C TRP A 293 9.13 39.56 -19.83
N PHE A 294 8.80 39.48 -21.11
CA PHE A 294 8.75 38.24 -21.88
C PHE A 294 10.05 37.40 -21.77
N PRO A 295 11.26 37.95 -22.03
CA PRO A 295 12.49 37.17 -21.90
C PRO A 295 12.74 36.63 -20.50
N ARG A 296 12.42 37.41 -19.46
CA ARG A 296 12.61 37.03 -18.05
C ARG A 296 11.66 35.90 -17.65
N TYR A 297 10.41 36.00 -18.08
CA TYR A 297 9.40 34.97 -17.85
C TYR A 297 9.78 33.65 -18.53
N THR A 298 10.13 33.69 -19.82
CA THR A 298 10.52 32.47 -20.55
C THR A 298 11.80 31.86 -20.00
N ALA A 299 12.81 32.67 -19.65
CA ALA A 299 14.02 32.19 -19.00
C ALA A 299 13.72 31.57 -17.62
N GLY A 300 12.80 32.14 -16.85
CA GLY A 300 12.32 31.60 -15.58
C GLY A 300 11.61 30.26 -15.75
N LEU A 301 10.70 30.13 -16.73
CA LEU A 301 10.04 28.85 -17.05
C LEU A 301 11.05 27.76 -17.42
N PHE A 302 12.02 28.09 -18.27
CA PHE A 302 13.10 27.17 -18.63
C PHE A 302 13.91 26.75 -17.40
N ALA A 303 14.30 27.71 -16.54
CA ALA A 303 15.05 27.42 -15.32
C ALA A 303 14.28 26.53 -14.34
N VAL A 304 12.99 26.80 -14.10
CA VAL A 304 12.15 25.93 -13.26
C VAL A 304 12.05 24.53 -13.86
N GLY A 305 11.76 24.40 -15.15
CA GLY A 305 11.68 23.11 -15.82
C GLY A 305 12.99 22.33 -15.79
N ALA A 306 14.13 23.00 -16.01
CA ALA A 306 15.45 22.40 -15.95
C ALA A 306 15.84 21.99 -14.53
N LEU A 307 15.48 22.79 -13.52
CA LEU A 307 15.69 22.45 -12.10
C LEU A 307 14.84 21.27 -11.67
N LEU A 308 13.56 21.21 -12.05
CA LEU A 308 12.71 20.05 -11.80
C LEU A 308 13.30 18.80 -12.44
N TRP A 309 13.70 18.88 -13.71
CA TRP A 309 14.37 17.79 -14.42
C TRP A 309 15.66 17.36 -13.69
N ALA A 310 16.54 18.29 -13.33
CA ALA A 310 17.78 17.97 -12.62
C ALA A 310 17.51 17.36 -11.24
N GLN A 311 16.54 17.89 -10.49
CA GLN A 311 16.18 17.41 -9.15
C GLN A 311 15.71 15.95 -9.20
N GLY A 312 14.82 15.62 -10.14
CA GLY A 312 14.23 14.29 -10.23
C GLY A 312 15.05 13.24 -10.98
N ASN A 313 16.15 13.63 -11.63
CA ASN A 313 16.96 12.70 -12.43
C ASN A 313 18.45 12.67 -12.04
N LEU A 314 19.01 13.79 -11.58
CA LEU A 314 20.44 13.90 -11.24
C LEU A 314 20.69 14.04 -9.74
N LEU A 315 19.85 14.80 -9.03
CA LEU A 315 20.05 15.11 -7.60
C LEU A 315 19.23 14.21 -6.68
N VAL A 316 18.76 13.06 -7.17
CA VAL A 316 17.91 12.13 -6.42
C VAL A 316 18.70 11.58 -5.24
N ALA A 317 18.26 11.90 -4.02
CA ALA A 317 18.79 11.29 -2.80
C ALA A 317 18.14 9.92 -2.57
N ASP A 318 18.88 9.05 -1.89
CA ASP A 318 18.34 7.80 -1.35
C ASP A 318 17.73 8.09 0.03
N TYR A 319 16.41 8.18 0.08
CA TYR A 319 15.65 8.36 1.33
C TYR A 319 15.28 7.01 1.97
N GLY A 320 15.74 5.89 1.42
CA GLY A 320 15.31 4.55 1.79
C GLY A 320 14.09 4.07 1.01
N VAL A 321 13.58 2.91 1.42
CA VAL A 321 12.41 2.25 0.83
C VAL A 321 11.12 2.70 1.50
N LEU A 322 10.04 2.77 0.73
CA LEU A 322 8.69 3.07 1.23
C LEU A 322 8.01 1.78 1.71
N ASP A 323 8.51 1.26 2.83
CA ASP A 323 8.02 0.01 3.43
C ASP A 323 7.14 0.26 4.66
N GLY A 324 6.58 1.46 4.78
CA GLY A 324 5.75 1.88 5.91
C GLY A 324 6.52 2.42 7.13
N SER A 325 7.86 2.37 7.13
CA SER A 325 8.61 3.20 8.07
C SER A 325 8.54 4.69 7.71
N GLY A 326 8.68 5.52 8.73
CA GLY A 326 8.90 6.94 8.53
C GLY A 326 10.19 7.19 7.74
N LEU A 327 10.14 7.98 6.66
CA LEU A 327 11.32 8.48 5.97
C LEU A 327 12.16 9.36 6.91
N ASP A 328 13.45 9.04 7.06
CA ASP A 328 14.39 9.88 7.79
C ASP A 328 14.87 11.05 6.91
N LEU A 329 14.03 12.09 6.83
CA LEU A 329 14.39 13.33 6.14
C LEU A 329 15.52 14.10 6.85
N THR A 330 15.78 13.82 8.13
CA THR A 330 16.76 14.55 8.95
C THR A 330 18.20 14.19 8.58
N SER A 331 18.46 12.92 8.23
CA SER A 331 19.73 12.48 7.66
C SER A 331 20.17 13.27 6.41
N HIS A 332 19.20 13.84 5.70
CA HIS A 332 19.39 14.63 4.49
C HIS A 332 19.21 16.14 4.69
N ALA A 333 19.05 16.62 5.94
CA ALA A 333 18.80 18.04 6.23
C ALA A 333 19.92 18.98 5.75
N TRP A 334 21.16 18.48 5.65
CA TRP A 334 22.31 19.23 5.11
C TRP A 334 22.12 19.65 3.65
N ARG A 335 21.25 18.97 2.90
CA ARG A 335 20.91 19.32 1.51
C ARG A 335 20.04 20.56 1.42
N THR A 336 19.24 20.87 2.44
CA THR A 336 18.30 22.01 2.42
C THR A 336 18.94 23.33 1.99
N PRO A 337 20.04 23.82 2.62
CA PRO A 337 20.68 25.06 2.18
C PRO A 337 21.33 24.96 0.78
N LEU A 338 21.84 23.78 0.40
CA LEU A 338 22.46 23.58 -0.92
C LEU A 338 21.43 23.59 -2.05
N ASP A 339 20.36 22.81 -1.92
CA ASP A 339 19.26 22.76 -2.87
C ASP A 339 18.60 24.14 -2.98
N THR A 340 18.32 24.80 -1.85
CA THR A 340 17.72 26.13 -1.84
C THR A 340 18.63 27.16 -2.51
N GLY A 341 19.94 27.13 -2.21
CA GLY A 341 20.93 28.01 -2.83
C GLY A 341 21.05 27.78 -4.33
N LEU A 342 21.05 26.52 -4.78
CA LEU A 342 21.06 26.15 -6.20
C LEU A 342 19.82 26.68 -6.93
N TRP A 343 18.62 26.43 -6.37
CA TRP A 343 17.37 26.89 -6.96
C TRP A 343 17.31 28.41 -7.06
N LEU A 344 17.57 29.13 -5.96
CA LEU A 344 17.58 30.59 -5.96
C LEU A 344 18.65 31.16 -6.89
N GLY A 345 19.85 30.57 -6.91
CA GLY A 345 20.97 30.99 -7.76
C GLY A 345 20.66 30.83 -9.24
N VAL A 346 20.14 29.66 -9.65
CA VAL A 346 19.79 29.38 -11.05
C VAL A 346 18.61 30.26 -11.51
N LEU A 347 17.58 30.44 -10.68
CA LEU A 347 16.46 31.32 -11.00
C LEU A 347 16.89 32.78 -11.12
N LEU A 348 17.74 33.25 -10.20
CA LEU A 348 18.30 34.60 -10.26
C LEU A 348 19.15 34.79 -11.53
N ALA A 349 20.05 33.85 -11.82
CA ALA A 349 20.87 33.88 -13.02
C ALA A 349 20.02 33.88 -14.30
N ALA A 350 18.95 33.08 -14.35
CA ALA A 350 18.03 33.04 -15.48
C ALA A 350 17.34 34.40 -15.70
N VAL A 351 16.95 35.10 -14.63
CA VAL A 351 16.32 36.43 -14.72
C VAL A 351 17.34 37.51 -15.08
N VAL A 352 18.54 37.49 -14.50
CA VAL A 352 19.62 38.46 -14.76
C VAL A 352 20.14 38.32 -16.19
N PHE A 353 20.35 37.10 -16.66
CA PHE A 353 20.84 36.81 -18.01
C PHE A 353 19.74 36.47 -19.01
N ALA A 354 18.49 36.87 -18.73
CA ALA A 354 17.30 36.50 -19.49
C ALA A 354 17.41 36.69 -21.00
N VAL A 355 18.08 37.75 -21.46
CA VAL A 355 18.27 38.05 -22.90
C VAL A 355 19.15 37.00 -23.60
N ARG A 356 20.11 36.40 -22.90
CA ARG A 356 20.92 35.30 -23.43
C ARG A 356 20.21 33.96 -23.28
N VAL A 357 19.62 33.71 -22.12
CA VAL A 357 18.94 32.45 -21.81
C VAL A 357 17.74 32.23 -22.73
N VAL A 358 16.93 33.25 -23.02
CA VAL A 358 15.74 33.12 -23.89
C VAL A 358 16.10 32.66 -25.31
N ARG A 359 17.33 32.91 -25.79
CA ARG A 359 17.75 32.48 -27.13
C ARG A 359 17.99 30.98 -27.22
N ILE A 360 18.40 30.35 -26.13
CA ILE A 360 18.70 28.91 -26.07
C ILE A 360 17.57 28.10 -25.43
N ALA A 361 16.76 28.72 -24.57
CA ALA A 361 15.70 28.08 -23.80
C ALA A 361 14.75 27.20 -24.64
N PRO A 362 14.25 27.62 -25.82
CA PRO A 362 13.31 26.80 -26.58
C PRO A 362 13.95 25.50 -27.07
N VAL A 363 15.17 25.60 -27.60
CA VAL A 363 15.92 24.44 -28.12
C VAL A 363 16.35 23.53 -26.98
N ALA A 364 16.89 24.09 -25.89
CA ALA A 364 17.31 23.32 -24.73
C ALA A 364 16.13 22.59 -24.07
N SER A 365 14.99 23.25 -23.88
CA SER A 365 13.76 22.60 -23.43
C SER A 365 13.31 21.49 -24.38
N GLY A 366 13.31 21.75 -25.70
CA GLY A 366 12.96 20.74 -26.70
C GLY A 366 13.86 19.51 -26.63
N VAL A 367 15.17 19.70 -26.52
CA VAL A 367 16.14 18.60 -26.36
C VAL A 367 15.88 17.80 -25.09
N LEU A 368 15.67 18.46 -23.94
CA LEU A 368 15.35 17.76 -22.68
C LEU A 368 14.05 16.97 -22.78
N VAL A 369 13.00 17.53 -23.40
CA VAL A 369 11.73 16.83 -23.61
C VAL A 369 11.92 15.61 -24.53
N VAL A 370 12.70 15.74 -25.62
CA VAL A 370 13.00 14.62 -26.52
C VAL A 370 13.80 13.53 -25.81
N LEU A 371 14.82 13.91 -25.04
CA LEU A 371 15.61 12.94 -24.26
C LEU A 371 14.74 12.18 -23.25
N GLN A 372 13.81 12.85 -22.57
CA GLN A 372 12.87 12.19 -21.67
C GLN A 372 11.82 11.36 -22.41
N ALA A 373 11.39 11.78 -23.61
CA ALA A 373 10.47 11.02 -24.43
C ALA A 373 11.07 9.68 -24.88
N ILE A 374 12.39 9.58 -25.05
CA ILE A 374 13.07 8.31 -25.31
C ILE A 374 12.82 7.32 -24.16
N VAL A 375 12.78 7.78 -22.90
CA VAL A 375 12.50 6.94 -21.72
C VAL A 375 11.08 6.35 -21.76
N LEU A 376 10.13 6.99 -22.43
CA LEU A 376 8.78 6.42 -22.66
C LEU A 376 8.83 5.21 -23.62
N VAL A 377 9.79 5.20 -24.55
CA VAL A 377 9.88 4.21 -25.65
C VAL A 377 10.87 3.09 -25.35
N ILE A 378 11.88 3.31 -24.50
CA ILE A 378 12.89 2.29 -24.13
C ILE A 378 12.25 0.97 -23.64
N PRO A 379 11.25 0.96 -22.74
CA PRO A 379 10.59 -0.27 -22.31
C PRO A 379 9.94 -1.02 -23.49
N MET A 380 9.28 -0.29 -24.39
CA MET A 380 8.64 -0.86 -25.60
C MET A 380 9.67 -1.46 -26.57
N GLY A 381 10.86 -0.88 -26.66
CA GLY A 381 11.98 -1.40 -27.46
C GLY A 381 12.65 -2.64 -26.84
N ARG A 382 12.72 -2.72 -25.50
CA ARG A 382 13.21 -3.90 -24.77
C ARG A 382 12.26 -5.09 -24.93
N GLU A 383 10.96 -4.86 -24.77
CA GLU A 383 9.90 -5.86 -25.02
C GLU A 383 9.97 -6.40 -26.47
N ALA A 384 10.29 -5.56 -27.45
CA ALA A 384 10.42 -5.96 -28.86
C ALA A 384 11.76 -6.65 -29.23
N THR A 385 12.82 -6.52 -28.43
CA THR A 385 14.14 -7.12 -28.70
C THR A 385 14.49 -8.31 -27.81
N LEU A 386 13.80 -8.48 -26.68
CA LEU A 386 13.98 -9.59 -25.74
C LEU A 386 12.94 -10.72 -25.94
N SER A 387 12.03 -10.59 -26.90
CA SER A 387 11.03 -11.61 -27.26
C SER A 387 11.63 -12.96 -27.71
N ASP A 388 12.93 -13.04 -27.98
CA ASP A 388 13.67 -14.26 -28.34
C ASP A 388 14.43 -14.91 -27.15
N LEU A 389 14.39 -14.32 -25.94
CA LEU A 389 14.93 -14.93 -24.72
C LEU A 389 13.79 -15.34 -23.78
N PRO A 390 13.80 -16.56 -23.20
CA PRO A 390 12.85 -16.96 -22.18
C PRO A 390 13.23 -16.31 -20.84
N ALA A 391 13.21 -14.98 -20.77
CA ALA A 391 13.06 -14.29 -19.51
C ALA A 391 11.55 -14.29 -19.22
N ALA A 392 11.12 -15.03 -18.21
CA ALA A 392 9.78 -14.91 -17.67
C ALA A 392 9.60 -13.46 -17.19
N GLU A 393 9.08 -12.60 -18.07
CA GLU A 393 8.49 -11.32 -17.69
C GLU A 393 7.50 -11.63 -16.57
N PRO A 394 7.65 -11.04 -15.37
CA PRO A 394 6.68 -11.26 -14.32
C PRO A 394 5.32 -10.81 -14.86
N ALA A 395 4.38 -11.75 -14.97
CA ALA A 395 2.99 -11.46 -15.31
C ALA A 395 2.55 -10.18 -14.60
N GLU A 396 2.17 -9.16 -15.38
CA GLU A 396 1.72 -7.88 -14.84
C GLU A 396 0.54 -8.16 -13.90
N ALA A 397 0.62 -7.65 -12.67
CA ALA A 397 -0.52 -7.73 -11.76
C ALA A 397 -1.63 -6.86 -12.36
N ASP A 398 -2.80 -7.45 -12.60
CA ASP A 398 -3.95 -6.76 -13.16
C ASP A 398 -5.05 -6.65 -12.11
N TRP A 399 -5.74 -5.53 -12.11
CA TRP A 399 -6.86 -5.32 -11.21
C TRP A 399 -7.99 -6.22 -11.67
N GLN A 400 -8.52 -7.01 -10.75
CA GLN A 400 -9.62 -7.91 -11.02
C GLN A 400 -10.56 -7.93 -9.82
N LEU A 401 -11.83 -8.27 -10.08
CA LEU A 401 -12.75 -8.63 -9.00
C LEU A 401 -12.31 -9.96 -8.38
N PRO A 402 -12.59 -10.18 -7.08
CA PRO A 402 -12.35 -11.47 -6.44
C PRO A 402 -13.02 -12.60 -7.24
N PRO A 403 -12.26 -13.60 -7.74
CA PRO A 403 -12.86 -14.73 -8.43
C PRO A 403 -13.78 -15.51 -7.49
N PRO A 404 -14.98 -15.93 -7.90
CA PRO A 404 -15.92 -16.61 -7.01
C PRO A 404 -15.34 -17.91 -6.41
N GLU A 405 -14.44 -18.57 -7.12
CA GLU A 405 -13.79 -19.81 -6.71
C GLU A 405 -12.95 -19.66 -5.45
N ILE A 406 -12.53 -18.43 -5.08
CA ILE A 406 -11.72 -18.23 -3.88
C ILE A 406 -12.52 -18.50 -2.59
N TYR A 407 -13.85 -18.31 -2.64
CA TYR A 407 -14.74 -18.35 -1.47
C TYR A 407 -15.30 -19.75 -1.15
N GLU A 408 -15.44 -20.63 -2.15
CA GLU A 408 -15.89 -22.00 -1.93
C GLU A 408 -14.86 -22.76 -1.06
N LEU A 409 -15.11 -23.66 -0.12
CA LEU A 409 -14.05 -24.46 0.53
C LEU A 409 -14.41 -25.93 0.47
N SER A 410 -13.43 -26.83 0.50
CA SER A 410 -13.69 -28.26 0.43
C SER A 410 -14.59 -28.70 1.58
N SER A 411 -15.61 -29.52 1.28
CA SER A 411 -16.45 -30.14 2.30
C SER A 411 -15.74 -31.21 3.12
N ALA A 412 -14.59 -31.71 2.63
CA ALA A 412 -13.85 -32.83 3.21
C ALA A 412 -12.44 -32.48 3.66
N ARG A 413 -11.69 -31.64 2.91
CA ARG A 413 -10.29 -31.37 3.26
C ARG A 413 -9.77 -30.02 2.79
N ASN A 414 -9.44 -29.18 3.74
CA ASN A 414 -8.82 -27.88 3.51
C ASN A 414 -7.44 -27.81 4.16
N LEU A 415 -6.49 -27.18 3.46
CA LEU A 415 -5.23 -26.73 4.02
C LEU A 415 -5.17 -25.21 3.87
N ILE A 416 -5.25 -24.49 4.97
CA ILE A 416 -5.32 -23.03 5.00
C ILE A 416 -4.00 -22.50 5.57
N HIS A 417 -3.27 -21.70 4.81
CA HIS A 417 -1.99 -21.10 5.21
C HIS A 417 -2.12 -19.58 5.21
N ILE A 418 -2.14 -18.99 6.40
CA ILE A 418 -2.30 -17.54 6.61
C ILE A 418 -0.95 -16.97 7.03
N VAL A 419 -0.39 -16.09 6.22
CA VAL A 419 0.84 -15.34 6.50
C VAL A 419 0.45 -13.92 6.91
N LEU A 420 0.82 -13.53 8.13
CA LEU A 420 0.66 -12.20 8.69
C LEU A 420 2.02 -11.50 8.68
N ASP A 421 2.26 -10.61 7.70
CA ASP A 421 3.57 -10.01 7.44
C ASP A 421 4.12 -9.26 8.68
N GLY A 422 5.38 -9.54 9.00
CA GLY A 422 6.10 -8.84 10.06
C GLY A 422 5.57 -9.05 11.48
N PHE A 423 4.83 -10.14 11.74
CA PHE A 423 4.30 -10.47 13.07
C PHE A 423 5.28 -11.32 13.90
N PRO A 424 5.97 -10.75 14.91
CA PRO A 424 6.86 -11.51 15.79
C PRO A 424 6.11 -12.37 16.83
N THR A 425 6.67 -13.54 17.15
CA THR A 425 6.16 -14.46 18.17
C THR A 425 5.99 -13.78 19.53
N ARG A 426 6.96 -12.95 19.97
CA ARG A 426 6.89 -12.27 21.28
C ARG A 426 5.66 -11.37 21.40
N THR A 427 5.28 -10.65 20.34
CA THR A 427 4.07 -9.81 20.37
C THR A 427 2.82 -10.67 20.50
N PHE A 428 2.75 -11.81 19.79
CA PHE A 428 1.64 -12.74 19.94
C PHE A 428 1.55 -13.30 21.37
N THR A 429 2.67 -13.73 21.96
CA THR A 429 2.70 -14.22 23.34
C THR A 429 2.21 -13.16 24.34
N ASN A 430 2.62 -11.89 24.18
CA ASN A 430 2.11 -10.81 25.02
C ASN A 430 0.60 -10.61 24.88
N ILE A 431 0.05 -10.76 23.67
CA ILE A 431 -1.40 -10.69 23.43
C ILE A 431 -2.10 -11.89 24.05
N LEU A 432 -1.57 -13.10 23.88
CA LEU A 432 -2.10 -14.34 24.44
C LEU A 432 -2.15 -14.29 25.98
N GLU A 433 -1.11 -13.76 26.62
CA GLU A 433 -1.06 -13.56 28.07
C GLU A 433 -2.09 -12.54 28.55
N ALA A 434 -2.32 -11.46 27.80
CA ALA A 434 -3.27 -10.41 28.15
C ALA A 434 -4.74 -10.80 27.88
N ASP A 435 -5.00 -11.51 26.78
CA ASP A 435 -6.34 -11.74 26.22
C ASP A 435 -6.74 -13.24 26.23
N GLY A 436 -6.06 -14.06 27.04
CA GLY A 436 -6.13 -15.54 27.07
C GLY A 436 -7.53 -16.18 26.94
N PRO A 437 -8.57 -15.72 27.64
CA PRO A 437 -9.92 -16.31 27.54
C PRO A 437 -10.55 -16.22 26.13
N ALA A 438 -10.14 -15.26 25.30
CA ALA A 438 -10.59 -15.20 23.90
C ALA A 438 -9.94 -16.31 23.05
N PHE A 439 -8.68 -16.63 23.31
CA PHE A 439 -7.94 -17.66 22.58
C PHE A 439 -8.41 -19.08 22.91
N GLU A 440 -8.80 -19.34 24.15
CA GLU A 440 -9.32 -20.67 24.55
C GLU A 440 -10.58 -21.07 23.79
N ARG A 441 -11.39 -20.08 23.36
CA ARG A 441 -12.64 -20.30 22.63
C ARG A 441 -12.43 -20.47 21.14
N ASP A 442 -11.60 -19.61 20.56
CA ASP A 442 -11.57 -19.41 19.10
C ASP A 442 -10.36 -20.04 18.41
N TRP A 443 -9.35 -20.48 19.19
CA TRP A 443 -8.10 -21.04 18.70
C TRP A 443 -7.88 -22.48 19.16
N GLY A 444 -8.97 -23.23 19.31
CA GLY A 444 -8.92 -24.62 19.72
C GLY A 444 -8.12 -25.48 18.73
N GLY A 445 -7.29 -26.39 19.25
CA GLY A 445 -6.47 -27.32 18.48
C GLY A 445 -5.16 -26.75 17.91
N PHE A 446 -4.85 -25.46 18.15
CA PHE A 446 -3.59 -24.86 17.71
C PHE A 446 -2.42 -25.17 18.65
N THR A 447 -1.22 -25.31 18.08
CA THR A 447 0.06 -25.28 18.80
C THR A 447 0.86 -24.05 18.36
N LEU A 448 1.20 -23.17 19.30
CA LEU A 448 2.17 -22.09 19.12
C LEU A 448 3.59 -22.65 19.22
N PHE A 449 4.42 -22.45 18.20
CA PHE A 449 5.84 -22.80 18.24
C PHE A 449 6.65 -21.60 18.71
N ALA A 450 6.77 -21.43 20.03
CA ALA A 450 7.40 -20.25 20.63
C ALA A 450 8.92 -20.17 20.40
N ASN A 451 9.56 -21.27 20.00
CA ASN A 451 10.96 -21.35 19.63
C ASN A 451 11.12 -21.46 18.10
N HIS A 452 10.50 -20.57 17.33
CA HIS A 452 10.54 -20.57 15.87
C HIS A 452 11.51 -19.52 15.32
N LEU A 453 12.39 -19.91 14.38
CA LEU A 453 13.39 -19.03 13.77
C LEU A 453 13.11 -18.79 12.28
N GLY A 454 13.04 -17.51 11.89
CA GLY A 454 12.93 -17.07 10.50
C GLY A 454 14.19 -17.36 9.67
N ALA A 455 14.11 -17.16 8.36
CA ALA A 455 15.24 -17.33 7.44
C ALA A 455 15.93 -16.00 7.11
N HIS A 456 15.14 -14.95 6.91
CA HIS A 456 15.63 -13.64 6.50
C HIS A 456 14.75 -12.50 7.03
N ARG A 457 15.26 -11.26 6.97
CA ARG A 457 14.55 -10.05 7.41
C ARG A 457 13.53 -9.46 6.42
N HIS A 458 13.52 -9.96 5.18
CA HIS A 458 12.82 -9.36 4.05
C HIS A 458 11.97 -10.42 3.39
N THR A 459 10.70 -10.12 3.17
CA THR A 459 9.70 -10.98 2.53
C THR A 459 10.24 -11.66 1.27
N VAL A 460 10.86 -10.90 0.36
CA VAL A 460 11.38 -11.43 -0.91
C VAL A 460 12.36 -12.61 -0.71
N ALA A 461 13.20 -12.58 0.33
CA ALA A 461 14.17 -13.64 0.60
C ALA A 461 13.62 -14.74 1.52
N THR A 462 12.63 -14.41 2.37
CA THR A 462 11.95 -15.41 3.19
C THR A 462 11.04 -16.29 2.36
N MET A 463 10.27 -15.73 1.42
CA MET A 463 9.21 -16.44 0.71
C MET A 463 9.69 -17.73 0.03
N PRO A 464 10.80 -17.74 -0.74
CA PRO A 464 11.37 -18.99 -1.23
C PRO A 464 11.72 -19.98 -0.12
N ALA A 465 12.24 -19.53 1.02
CA ALA A 465 12.59 -20.41 2.13
C ALA A 465 11.35 -21.03 2.80
N MET A 466 10.29 -20.25 3.00
CA MET A 466 9.03 -20.71 3.61
C MET A 466 8.25 -21.66 2.70
N LEU A 467 8.43 -21.57 1.38
CA LEU A 467 7.67 -22.34 0.40
C LEU A 467 8.45 -23.51 -0.21
N SER A 468 9.78 -23.48 -0.23
CA SER A 468 10.63 -24.58 -0.73
C SER A 468 11.47 -25.26 0.35
N GLY A 469 11.62 -24.63 1.52
CA GLY A 469 12.48 -25.10 2.62
C GLY A 469 13.96 -24.80 2.41
N VAL A 470 14.31 -24.04 1.37
CA VAL A 470 15.71 -23.69 1.07
C VAL A 470 15.91 -22.20 1.26
N SER A 471 16.84 -21.81 2.14
CA SER A 471 17.23 -20.41 2.33
C SER A 471 18.20 -19.93 1.26
N PHE A 472 18.05 -18.68 0.81
CA PHE A 472 19.02 -18.05 -0.09
C PHE A 472 20.35 -17.78 0.61
N ARG A 473 21.47 -18.07 -0.08
CA ARG A 473 22.83 -18.04 0.51
C ARG A 473 23.85 -17.19 -0.23
N ASN A 474 23.44 -16.37 -1.22
CA ASN A 474 24.37 -15.66 -2.13
C ASN A 474 25.28 -16.59 -2.97
N GLU A 475 24.98 -17.88 -3.08
CA GLU A 475 25.79 -18.86 -3.83
C GLU A 475 25.48 -18.85 -5.34
N MET A 476 24.34 -18.30 -5.73
CA MET A 476 23.87 -18.16 -7.11
C MET A 476 23.01 -16.89 -7.26
N PRO A 477 22.82 -16.35 -8.48
CA PRO A 477 21.91 -15.24 -8.72
C PRO A 477 20.52 -15.49 -8.13
N PHE A 478 19.93 -14.51 -7.47
CA PHE A 478 18.62 -14.68 -6.83
C PHE A 478 17.49 -15.12 -7.79
N PRO A 479 17.38 -14.61 -9.03
CA PRO A 479 16.38 -15.11 -9.99
C PRO A 479 16.58 -16.59 -10.33
N GLU A 480 17.83 -17.05 -10.45
CA GLU A 480 18.15 -18.45 -10.71
C GLU A 480 17.81 -19.32 -9.48
N PHE A 481 18.09 -18.83 -8.28
CA PHE A 481 17.71 -19.49 -7.02
C PHE A 481 16.19 -19.67 -6.91
N ALA A 482 15.43 -18.61 -7.16
CA ALA A 482 13.98 -18.63 -7.06
C ALA A 482 13.34 -19.62 -8.06
N ALA A 483 13.92 -19.76 -9.25
CA ALA A 483 13.46 -20.71 -10.26
C ALA A 483 13.91 -22.16 -10.04
N ARG A 484 14.92 -22.41 -9.19
CA ARG A 484 15.59 -23.72 -9.08
C ARG A 484 14.83 -24.73 -8.24
N TYR A 485 14.15 -24.29 -7.19
CA TYR A 485 13.58 -25.18 -6.18
C TYR A 485 12.06 -25.25 -6.32
N PRO A 486 11.47 -26.47 -6.38
CA PRO A 486 10.02 -26.61 -6.37
C PRO A 486 9.46 -26.11 -5.04
N SER A 487 8.29 -25.49 -5.09
CA SER A 487 7.57 -25.05 -3.90
C SER A 487 6.51 -26.05 -3.47
N VAL A 488 6.04 -25.90 -2.23
CA VAL A 488 4.88 -26.63 -1.72
C VAL A 488 3.63 -26.44 -2.59
N PHE A 489 3.49 -25.30 -3.28
CA PHE A 489 2.39 -25.07 -4.22
C PHE A 489 2.47 -26.04 -5.40
N ASN A 490 3.67 -26.22 -5.98
CA ASN A 490 3.88 -27.15 -7.08
C ASN A 490 3.57 -28.59 -6.66
N VAL A 491 4.03 -29.01 -5.47
CA VAL A 491 3.77 -30.36 -4.95
C VAL A 491 2.27 -30.58 -4.69
N LEU A 492 1.60 -29.65 -3.99
CA LEU A 492 0.17 -29.77 -3.70
C LEU A 492 -0.67 -29.82 -4.98
N GLY A 493 -0.37 -28.96 -5.96
CA GLY A 493 -1.05 -28.94 -7.26
C GLY A 493 -0.89 -30.26 -8.02
N GLN A 494 0.31 -30.84 -8.03
CA GLN A 494 0.55 -32.18 -8.62
C GLN A 494 -0.20 -33.31 -7.91
N GLN A 495 -0.52 -33.14 -6.63
CA GLN A 495 -1.30 -34.08 -5.83
C GLN A 495 -2.82 -33.79 -5.87
N GLY A 496 -3.27 -32.93 -6.79
CA GLY A 496 -4.69 -32.69 -7.05
C GLY A 496 -5.37 -31.67 -6.15
N TYR A 497 -4.62 -30.91 -5.35
CA TYR A 497 -5.19 -29.79 -4.60
C TYR A 497 -5.59 -28.65 -5.55
N ARG A 498 -6.78 -28.10 -5.36
CA ARG A 498 -7.19 -26.83 -5.96
C ARG A 498 -6.48 -25.70 -5.22
N LEU A 499 -5.62 -24.96 -5.91
CA LEU A 499 -4.78 -23.94 -5.32
C LEU A 499 -5.45 -22.56 -5.40
N ARG A 500 -5.43 -21.83 -4.29
CA ARG A 500 -5.87 -20.43 -4.21
C ARG A 500 -4.80 -19.60 -3.55
N LEU A 501 -4.29 -18.64 -4.30
CA LEU A 501 -3.18 -17.79 -3.85
C LEU A 501 -3.68 -16.35 -3.78
N LEU A 502 -3.86 -15.86 -2.56
CA LEU A 502 -4.42 -14.56 -2.25
C LEU A 502 -3.31 -13.73 -1.58
N THR A 503 -2.90 -12.59 -2.15
CA THR A 503 -1.78 -11.82 -1.60
C THR A 503 -1.97 -10.31 -1.69
N ALA A 504 -1.63 -9.60 -0.61
CA ALA A 504 -1.56 -8.14 -0.56
C ALA A 504 -0.23 -7.57 -1.10
N LEU A 505 0.68 -8.43 -1.59
CA LEU A 505 1.93 -8.05 -2.26
C LEU A 505 1.92 -8.52 -3.72
N PRO A 506 1.38 -7.72 -4.65
CA PRO A 506 1.32 -8.08 -6.06
C PRO A 506 2.72 -8.35 -6.62
N GLY A 507 2.82 -9.25 -7.60
CA GLY A 507 4.11 -9.65 -8.18
C GLY A 507 4.95 -10.65 -7.36
N LEU A 508 4.68 -10.86 -6.07
CA LEU A 508 5.47 -11.76 -5.20
C LEU A 508 5.31 -13.25 -5.56
N LEU A 509 4.11 -13.68 -5.96
CA LEU A 509 3.78 -15.09 -6.22
C LEU A 509 3.84 -15.46 -7.73
N VAL A 510 4.54 -14.68 -8.56
CA VAL A 510 4.57 -14.86 -10.03
C VAL A 510 5.70 -15.82 -10.46
N ASN A 511 5.47 -16.64 -11.50
CA ASN A 511 6.48 -17.46 -12.19
C ASN A 511 7.53 -16.52 -12.85
N PRO A 512 8.84 -16.60 -12.56
CA PRO A 512 9.61 -17.79 -12.17
C PRO A 512 9.84 -18.01 -10.68
N ALA A 513 9.26 -17.20 -9.79
CA ALA A 513 9.49 -17.36 -8.36
C ALA A 513 9.03 -18.74 -7.83
N PHE A 514 8.04 -19.36 -8.48
CA PHE A 514 7.50 -20.69 -8.16
C PHE A 514 7.06 -21.44 -9.44
N PRO A 515 7.96 -22.17 -10.14
CA PRO A 515 7.63 -22.82 -11.40
C PRO A 515 6.60 -23.95 -11.26
N GLY A 516 5.80 -24.17 -12.32
CA GLY A 516 4.88 -25.31 -12.45
C GLY A 516 3.56 -25.18 -11.69
N VAL A 517 3.02 -23.96 -11.58
CA VAL A 517 1.72 -23.66 -10.96
C VAL A 517 0.80 -23.05 -12.03
N ASP A 518 0.36 -23.86 -13.00
CA ASP A 518 -0.38 -23.37 -14.17
C ASP A 518 -1.91 -23.35 -13.96
N ALA A 519 -2.43 -24.17 -13.04
CA ALA A 519 -3.86 -24.28 -12.71
C ALA A 519 -4.14 -23.75 -11.29
N VAL A 520 -4.15 -22.42 -11.14
CA VAL A 520 -4.31 -21.74 -9.85
C VAL A 520 -5.28 -20.58 -9.94
N THR A 521 -6.14 -20.43 -8.92
CA THR A 521 -6.93 -19.21 -8.76
C THR A 521 -6.09 -18.21 -7.98
N ARG A 522 -5.65 -17.14 -8.64
CA ARG A 522 -4.88 -16.06 -8.01
C ARG A 522 -5.75 -14.84 -7.77
N TYR A 523 -5.52 -14.16 -6.66
CA TYR A 523 -6.08 -12.84 -6.40
C TYR A 523 -5.05 -11.94 -5.72
N ASP A 524 -4.64 -10.87 -6.40
CA ASP A 524 -3.84 -9.81 -5.78
C ASP A 524 -4.79 -8.82 -5.09
N ILE A 525 -4.69 -8.73 -3.77
CA ILE A 525 -5.58 -7.93 -2.92
C ILE A 525 -5.24 -6.45 -3.11
N PRO A 526 -6.16 -5.61 -3.63
CA PRO A 526 -5.90 -4.19 -3.82
C PRO A 526 -5.74 -3.46 -2.49
N ASN A 527 -4.91 -2.42 -2.50
CA ASN A 527 -4.75 -1.50 -1.38
C ASN A 527 -5.03 -0.06 -1.86
N PRO A 528 -6.13 0.59 -1.42
CA PRO A 528 -7.17 0.05 -0.55
C PRO A 528 -8.00 -1.08 -1.20
N TYR A 529 -8.61 -1.92 -0.38
CA TYR A 529 -9.58 -2.92 -0.84
C TYR A 529 -10.94 -2.25 -1.02
N GLY A 530 -11.55 -2.43 -2.20
CA GLY A 530 -12.79 -1.74 -2.55
C GLY A 530 -13.05 -1.78 -4.06
N SER A 531 -13.77 -0.78 -4.57
CA SER A 531 -14.07 -0.71 -5.99
C SER A 531 -12.83 -0.36 -6.83
N TYR A 532 -12.89 -0.64 -8.15
CA TYR A 532 -11.87 -0.20 -9.11
C TYR A 532 -11.62 1.32 -9.02
N GLY A 533 -12.69 2.11 -8.88
CA GLY A 533 -12.60 3.56 -8.73
C GLY A 533 -11.85 3.95 -7.45
N ASP A 534 -12.10 3.25 -6.35
CA ASP A 534 -11.47 3.54 -5.08
C ASP A 534 -9.95 3.35 -5.12
N TYR A 535 -9.53 2.21 -5.67
CA TYR A 535 -8.13 1.87 -5.88
C TYR A 535 -7.45 2.86 -6.83
N VAL A 536 -8.03 3.10 -8.01
CA VAL A 536 -7.45 3.95 -9.05
C VAL A 536 -7.21 5.37 -8.57
N ASP A 537 -8.13 5.93 -7.81
CA ASP A 537 -7.99 7.29 -7.27
C ASP A 537 -6.85 7.40 -6.26
N VAL A 538 -6.67 6.41 -5.37
CA VAL A 538 -5.55 6.38 -4.43
C VAL A 538 -4.23 6.18 -5.17
N ALA A 539 -4.16 5.23 -6.11
CA ALA A 539 -2.99 5.00 -6.95
C ALA A 539 -2.59 6.25 -7.76
N ARG A 540 -3.58 7.00 -8.27
CA ARG A 540 -3.35 8.30 -8.95
C ARG A 540 -2.72 9.32 -8.00
N ALA A 541 -3.27 9.50 -6.81
CA ALA A 541 -2.69 10.43 -5.83
C ALA A 541 -1.29 9.99 -5.38
N GLN A 542 -1.08 8.71 -5.14
CA GLN A 542 0.21 8.14 -4.76
C GLN A 542 1.28 8.44 -5.83
N LEU A 543 1.01 8.16 -7.11
CA LEU A 543 1.96 8.46 -8.19
C LEU A 543 2.28 9.96 -8.32
N LEU A 544 1.27 10.82 -8.15
CA LEU A 544 1.48 12.27 -8.20
C LEU A 544 2.24 12.78 -6.99
N ASP A 545 1.96 12.29 -5.78
CA ASP A 545 2.69 12.63 -4.56
C ASP A 545 4.16 12.20 -4.66
N LEU A 546 4.42 10.98 -5.14
CA LEU A 546 5.78 10.49 -5.37
C LEU A 546 6.50 11.30 -6.44
N SER A 547 5.81 11.68 -7.52
CA SER A 547 6.35 12.56 -8.55
C SER A 547 6.71 13.93 -7.96
N LEU A 548 5.81 14.56 -7.22
CA LEU A 548 6.07 15.84 -6.55
C LEU A 548 7.25 15.72 -5.59
N PHE A 549 7.24 14.71 -4.71
CA PHE A 549 8.30 14.48 -3.74
C PHE A 549 9.66 14.28 -4.42
N ARG A 550 9.72 13.51 -5.51
CA ARG A 550 10.95 13.25 -6.26
C ARG A 550 11.54 14.51 -6.89
N HIS A 551 10.70 15.38 -7.45
CA HIS A 551 11.14 16.58 -8.19
C HIS A 551 11.23 17.84 -7.33
N ALA A 552 10.75 17.79 -6.08
CA ALA A 552 10.84 18.91 -5.16
C ALA A 552 12.24 19.05 -4.54
N PRO A 553 12.70 20.29 -4.27
CA PRO A 553 13.89 20.53 -3.46
C PRO A 553 13.70 19.99 -2.03
N GLN A 554 14.80 19.68 -1.34
CA GLN A 554 14.77 19.13 0.02
C GLN A 554 13.83 19.89 0.98
N ALA A 555 13.78 21.22 0.89
CA ALA A 555 12.98 22.09 1.76
C ALA A 555 11.46 21.83 1.69
N LEU A 556 10.94 21.32 0.57
CA LEU A 556 9.50 21.09 0.37
C LEU A 556 9.09 19.62 0.61
N LYS A 557 10.07 18.72 0.82
CA LYS A 557 9.80 17.29 0.95
C LYS A 557 8.97 16.95 2.18
N SER A 558 9.17 17.64 3.30
CA SER A 558 8.35 17.45 4.52
C SER A 558 6.88 17.82 4.28
N ASP A 559 6.61 18.88 3.52
CA ASP A 559 5.25 19.37 3.25
C ASP A 559 4.48 18.46 2.28
N ILE A 560 5.21 17.74 1.43
CA ILE A 560 4.65 16.74 0.51
C ILE A 560 4.45 15.40 1.22
N TYR A 561 5.45 14.94 1.96
CA TYR A 561 5.44 13.64 2.64
C TYR A 561 4.48 13.61 3.85
N ARG A 562 4.42 14.71 4.62
CA ARG A 562 3.51 14.89 5.77
C ARG A 562 3.48 13.69 6.73
N ASP A 563 4.65 13.20 7.11
CA ASP A 563 4.80 12.07 8.05
C ASP A 563 3.92 10.86 7.67
N GLN A 564 4.03 10.41 6.42
CA GLN A 564 3.28 9.30 5.79
C GLN A 564 1.84 9.61 5.36
N GLN A 565 1.31 10.80 5.62
CA GLN A 565 -0.05 11.13 5.17
C GLN A 565 -0.11 11.43 3.67
N TRP A 566 0.99 11.96 3.12
CA TRP A 566 1.13 12.44 1.75
C TRP A 566 0.11 13.52 1.33
N LEU A 567 0.56 14.50 0.53
CA LEU A 567 -0.24 15.70 0.25
C LEU A 567 -1.57 15.42 -0.46
N LEU A 568 -1.57 14.62 -1.53
CA LEU A 568 -2.75 14.35 -2.35
C LEU A 568 -3.55 13.16 -1.81
N GLN A 569 -2.87 12.12 -1.31
CA GLN A 569 -3.56 10.97 -0.71
C GLN A 569 -4.41 11.38 0.50
N GLN A 570 -3.92 12.27 1.36
CA GLN A 570 -4.70 12.83 2.47
C GLN A 570 -5.98 13.54 1.99
N GLN A 571 -5.92 14.27 0.87
CA GLN A 571 -7.10 14.95 0.34
C GLN A 571 -8.14 13.97 -0.16
N ILE A 572 -7.74 12.90 -0.85
CA ILE A 572 -8.65 11.84 -1.29
C ILE A 572 -9.27 11.16 -0.07
N ALA A 573 -8.44 10.79 0.92
CA ALA A 573 -8.90 10.15 2.14
C ALA A 573 -9.94 11.01 2.89
N SER A 574 -9.69 12.32 3.00
CA SER A 574 -10.63 13.26 3.66
C SER A 574 -11.97 13.42 2.95
N ARG A 575 -12.03 13.25 1.63
CA ARG A 575 -13.27 13.34 0.83
C ARG A 575 -14.14 12.10 0.96
N ARG A 576 -13.54 10.94 1.26
CA ARG A 576 -14.25 9.67 1.41
C ARG A 576 -14.77 9.40 2.82
N GLY A 577 -14.45 10.28 3.78
CA GLY A 577 -14.91 10.19 5.16
C GLY A 577 -14.04 9.27 6.06
N PRO A 578 -14.31 9.24 7.38
CA PRO A 578 -13.49 8.57 8.39
C PRO A 578 -13.28 7.07 8.15
N GLU A 579 -14.30 6.37 7.64
CA GLU A 579 -14.27 4.92 7.38
C GLU A 579 -13.38 4.57 6.18
N ALA A 580 -13.45 5.34 5.09
CA ALA A 580 -12.56 5.16 3.94
C ALA A 580 -11.09 5.54 4.25
N THR A 581 -10.84 6.38 5.27
CA THR A 581 -9.49 6.54 5.85
C THR A 581 -9.00 5.27 6.56
N ALA A 582 -9.89 4.48 7.18
CA ALA A 582 -9.53 3.23 7.86
C ALA A 582 -9.18 2.08 6.93
N GLU A 583 -9.72 2.10 5.71
CA GLU A 583 -9.41 1.14 4.65
C GLU A 583 -8.13 1.47 3.87
N ASN A 584 -7.52 2.64 4.09
CA ASN A 584 -6.55 3.23 3.17
C ASN A 584 -5.11 2.68 3.23
N PRO A 585 -4.61 2.09 4.33
CA PRO A 585 -3.29 1.44 4.28
C PRO A 585 -3.34 -0.09 4.32
N TYR A 586 -4.47 -0.71 4.69
CA TYR A 586 -4.62 -2.16 4.85
C TYR A 586 -5.97 -2.67 4.34
N GLY A 587 -6.13 -2.62 3.02
CA GLY A 587 -7.23 -3.29 2.34
C GLY A 587 -7.34 -4.79 2.66
N ASP A 588 -6.26 -5.44 3.10
CA ASP A 588 -6.20 -6.86 3.40
C ASP A 588 -7.01 -7.29 4.64
N VAL A 589 -7.16 -6.43 5.66
CA VAL A 589 -8.07 -6.68 6.79
C VAL A 589 -9.53 -6.59 6.35
N ALA A 590 -9.88 -5.57 5.55
CA ALA A 590 -11.22 -5.43 4.99
C ALA A 590 -11.55 -6.60 4.05
N PHE A 591 -10.58 -7.00 3.22
CA PHE A 591 -10.66 -8.21 2.41
C PHE A 591 -10.85 -9.45 3.26
N LEU A 592 -10.09 -9.67 4.33
CA LEU A 592 -10.23 -10.87 5.15
C LEU A 592 -11.62 -10.98 5.80
N ARG A 593 -12.21 -9.85 6.19
CA ARG A 593 -13.59 -9.80 6.71
C ARG A 593 -14.62 -10.14 5.65
N ASP A 594 -14.50 -9.54 4.46
CA ASP A 594 -15.37 -9.84 3.32
C ASP A 594 -15.21 -11.29 2.85
N PHE A 595 -13.98 -11.78 2.80
CA PHE A 595 -13.62 -13.17 2.55
C PHE A 595 -14.32 -14.10 3.53
N ALA A 596 -14.15 -13.87 4.84
CA ALA A 596 -14.83 -14.64 5.87
C ALA A 596 -16.36 -14.61 5.69
N GLY A 597 -16.98 -13.45 5.42
CA GLY A 597 -18.44 -13.36 5.24
C GLY A 597 -18.96 -14.16 4.05
N ARG A 598 -18.17 -14.32 2.99
CA ARG A 598 -18.58 -14.94 1.73
C ARG A 598 -18.17 -16.40 1.56
N ILE A 599 -17.36 -16.97 2.47
CA ILE A 599 -16.96 -18.37 2.36
C ILE A 599 -18.20 -19.26 2.29
N THR A 600 -18.16 -20.24 1.40
CA THR A 600 -19.19 -21.27 1.23
C THR A 600 -18.59 -22.66 1.30
N ARG A 601 -19.43 -23.66 1.49
CA ARG A 601 -19.04 -25.07 1.42
C ARG A 601 -19.21 -25.59 -0.02
N GLY A 602 -18.13 -26.17 -0.55
CA GLY A 602 -18.04 -26.75 -1.88
C GLY A 602 -18.08 -28.27 -1.88
N ASP A 603 -17.45 -28.87 -2.90
CA ASP A 603 -17.29 -30.32 -3.04
C ASP A 603 -16.13 -30.92 -2.22
N ASP A 604 -15.96 -32.24 -2.28
CA ASP A 604 -14.95 -32.97 -1.51
C ASP A 604 -13.53 -32.85 -2.09
N ALA A 605 -13.32 -32.15 -3.21
CA ALA A 605 -11.98 -32.00 -3.77
C ALA A 605 -11.10 -31.20 -2.79
N PRO A 606 -9.84 -31.62 -2.55
CA PRO A 606 -8.99 -30.96 -1.57
C PRO A 606 -8.61 -29.55 -2.04
N VAL A 607 -8.65 -28.60 -1.11
CA VAL A 607 -8.37 -27.18 -1.38
C VAL A 607 -7.18 -26.71 -0.55
N TYR A 608 -6.27 -25.99 -1.20
CA TYR A 608 -5.20 -25.25 -0.54
C TYR A 608 -5.44 -23.76 -0.70
N THR A 609 -5.65 -23.06 0.41
CA THR A 609 -5.86 -21.61 0.45
C THR A 609 -4.66 -20.95 1.11
N TYR A 610 -3.89 -20.19 0.33
CA TYR A 610 -2.79 -19.36 0.80
C TYR A 610 -3.24 -17.90 0.86
N LEU A 611 -3.13 -17.30 2.04
CA LEU A 611 -3.48 -15.92 2.34
C LEU A 611 -2.22 -15.20 2.81
N HIS A 612 -1.71 -14.23 2.06
CA HIS A 612 -0.60 -13.38 2.49
C HIS A 612 -1.08 -11.95 2.71
N LEU A 613 -1.17 -11.58 3.98
CA LEU A 613 -1.75 -10.33 4.46
C LEU A 613 -0.62 -9.44 5.00
N LEU A 614 -0.69 -8.16 4.68
CA LEU A 614 0.25 -7.15 5.15
C LEU A 614 0.06 -6.81 6.63
N THR A 615 -1.17 -6.84 7.16
CA THR A 615 -1.40 -6.51 8.58
C THR A 615 -0.90 -7.68 9.46
N PRO A 616 -0.04 -7.44 10.46
CA PRO A 616 0.18 -6.18 11.16
C PRO A 616 1.46 -5.41 10.82
N HIS A 617 2.11 -5.64 9.68
CA HIS A 617 3.28 -4.91 9.19
C HIS A 617 3.10 -3.39 9.30
N ARG A 618 4.19 -2.64 9.18
CA ARG A 618 4.17 -1.17 9.20
C ARG A 618 3.71 -0.60 7.83
N PRO A 619 3.09 0.60 7.77
CA PRO A 619 2.90 1.56 8.85
C PRO A 619 1.93 1.10 9.94
N VAL A 620 2.04 1.67 11.14
CA VAL A 620 1.07 1.44 12.23
C VAL A 620 -0.03 2.47 12.12
N VAL A 621 -1.20 2.00 11.69
CA VAL A 621 -2.31 2.83 11.23
C VAL A 621 -3.65 2.42 11.79
N THR A 622 -3.72 1.38 12.62
CA THR A 622 -4.95 0.98 13.30
C THR A 622 -4.79 0.92 14.80
N ASP A 623 -5.83 1.30 15.53
CA ASP A 623 -5.94 1.00 16.96
C ASP A 623 -6.43 -0.44 17.21
N ALA A 624 -6.57 -0.83 18.49
CA ALA A 624 -6.99 -2.18 18.86
C ALA A 624 -8.43 -2.52 18.43
N SER A 625 -9.24 -1.49 18.14
CA SER A 625 -10.61 -1.62 17.64
C SER A 625 -10.64 -1.61 16.10
N CYS A 626 -9.49 -1.72 15.44
CA CYS A 626 -9.35 -1.64 13.99
C CYS A 626 -9.77 -0.31 13.37
N ARG A 627 -9.77 0.80 14.13
CA ARG A 627 -10.05 2.13 13.58
C ARG A 627 -8.77 2.79 13.09
N TYR A 628 -8.87 3.62 12.06
CA TYR A 628 -7.74 4.39 11.56
C TYR A 628 -7.12 5.26 12.65
N ALA A 629 -5.83 5.06 12.88
CA ALA A 629 -5.02 5.79 13.83
C ALA A 629 -3.55 5.77 13.36
N LEU A 630 -3.24 6.52 12.29
CA LEU A 630 -1.86 6.70 11.84
C LEU A 630 -0.99 7.28 12.97
N ARG A 631 0.03 6.52 13.37
CA ARG A 631 1.05 6.95 14.32
C ARG A 631 2.33 7.30 13.55
N THR A 632 2.80 8.54 13.68
CA THR A 632 4.04 9.00 13.02
C THR A 632 5.29 8.38 13.64
N ASN A 633 5.28 8.14 14.96
CA ASN A 633 6.33 7.46 15.73
C ASN A 633 5.71 6.37 16.61
N PRO A 634 5.30 5.23 16.04
CA PRO A 634 4.68 4.16 16.81
C PRO A 634 5.68 3.51 17.77
N ASN A 635 5.19 3.05 18.90
CA ASN A 635 5.94 2.20 19.83
C ASN A 635 5.42 0.75 19.80
N GLY A 636 6.03 -0.13 20.59
CA GLY A 636 5.62 -1.54 20.67
C GLY A 636 4.16 -1.77 21.08
N ALA A 637 3.58 -0.89 21.91
CA ALA A 637 2.17 -0.99 22.29
C ALA A 637 1.23 -0.59 21.14
N ASP A 638 1.59 0.43 20.36
CA ASP A 638 0.84 0.79 19.14
C ASP A 638 0.84 -0.37 18.13
N PHE A 639 2.00 -0.98 17.90
CA PHE A 639 2.11 -2.17 17.04
C PHE A 639 1.30 -3.35 17.60
N THR A 640 1.34 -3.59 18.91
CA THR A 640 0.55 -4.65 19.56
C THR A 640 -0.95 -4.43 19.36
N ASN A 641 -1.43 -3.18 19.36
CA ASN A 641 -2.82 -2.87 19.09
C ASN A 641 -3.21 -3.17 17.63
N GLN A 642 -2.36 -2.85 16.67
CA GLN A 642 -2.57 -3.25 15.27
C GLN A 642 -2.51 -4.78 15.08
N ALA A 643 -1.62 -5.48 15.80
CA ALA A 643 -1.59 -6.93 15.81
C ALA A 643 -2.89 -7.55 16.36
N ARG A 644 -3.52 -6.95 17.39
CA ARG A 644 -4.87 -7.35 17.83
C ARG A 644 -5.90 -7.17 16.72
N CYS A 645 -5.80 -6.11 15.92
CA CYS A 645 -6.69 -5.92 14.79
C CYS A 645 -6.57 -7.06 13.76
N ALA A 646 -5.35 -7.43 13.35
CA ALA A 646 -5.12 -8.59 12.47
C ALA A 646 -5.72 -9.88 13.05
N LEU A 647 -5.43 -10.18 14.33
CA LEU A 647 -5.95 -11.38 15.00
C LEU A 647 -7.48 -11.36 15.09
N SER A 648 -8.11 -10.20 15.24
CA SER A 648 -9.57 -10.09 15.26
C SER A 648 -10.21 -10.48 13.93
N ALA A 649 -9.57 -10.14 12.80
CA ALA A 649 -10.04 -10.52 11.46
C ALA A 649 -9.81 -12.00 11.19
N VAL A 650 -8.66 -12.55 11.60
CA VAL A 650 -8.39 -14.01 11.54
C VAL A 650 -9.39 -14.79 12.39
N ARG A 651 -9.72 -14.29 13.58
CA ARG A 651 -10.78 -14.89 14.41
C ARG A 651 -12.13 -14.91 13.69
N GLY A 652 -12.50 -13.84 12.99
CA GLY A 652 -13.73 -13.81 12.19
C GLY A 652 -13.77 -14.90 11.12
N LEU A 653 -12.64 -15.19 10.48
CA LEU A 653 -12.51 -16.33 9.58
C LEU A 653 -12.73 -17.66 10.30
N PHE A 654 -12.14 -17.86 11.49
CA PHE A 654 -12.33 -19.10 12.24
C PHE A 654 -13.78 -19.32 12.69
N HIS A 655 -14.46 -18.26 13.13
CA HIS A 655 -15.90 -18.30 13.43
C HIS A 655 -16.71 -18.77 12.23
N ARG A 656 -16.44 -18.20 11.05
CA ARG A 656 -17.10 -18.66 9.82
C ARG A 656 -16.83 -20.14 9.53
N LEU A 657 -15.59 -20.60 9.69
CA LEU A 657 -15.25 -22.00 9.49
C LEU A 657 -15.99 -22.92 10.46
N HIS A 658 -16.19 -22.50 11.71
CA HIS A 658 -17.02 -23.24 12.67
C HIS A 658 -18.49 -23.27 12.24
N ASP A 659 -19.06 -22.12 11.86
CA ASP A 659 -20.47 -22.02 11.43
C ASP A 659 -20.79 -22.93 10.24
N LEU A 660 -19.82 -23.12 9.34
CA LEU A 660 -19.96 -23.99 8.17
C LEU A 660 -19.58 -25.45 8.44
N GLY A 661 -19.11 -25.79 9.65
CA GLY A 661 -18.60 -27.12 9.99
C GLY A 661 -17.31 -27.49 9.22
N LEU A 662 -16.51 -26.50 8.84
CA LEU A 662 -15.28 -26.65 8.06
C LEU A 662 -14.00 -26.54 8.92
N TYR A 663 -14.08 -26.00 10.14
CA TYR A 663 -12.92 -25.82 11.01
C TYR A 663 -12.19 -27.14 11.29
N ASP A 664 -12.92 -28.21 11.59
CA ASP A 664 -12.34 -29.54 11.85
C ASP A 664 -11.88 -30.24 10.56
N GLN A 665 -12.50 -29.90 9.43
CA GLN A 665 -12.09 -30.32 8.08
C GLN A 665 -10.92 -29.49 7.53
N SER A 666 -10.33 -28.63 8.36
CA SER A 666 -9.21 -27.76 7.97
C SER A 666 -7.99 -28.02 8.84
N ALA A 667 -6.85 -28.26 8.18
CA ALA A 667 -5.54 -28.02 8.76
C ALA A 667 -5.17 -26.55 8.51
N ILE A 668 -4.77 -25.83 9.56
CA ILE A 668 -4.54 -24.39 9.50
C ILE A 668 -3.13 -24.07 9.99
N VAL A 669 -2.37 -23.32 9.19
CA VAL A 669 -1.05 -22.81 9.53
C VAL A 669 -1.13 -21.28 9.53
N VAL A 670 -0.85 -20.66 10.66
CA VAL A 670 -0.70 -19.20 10.78
C VAL A 670 0.78 -18.89 10.99
N THR A 671 1.38 -18.21 10.03
CA THR A 671 2.82 -17.89 10.00
C THR A 671 3.05 -16.40 9.87
N SER A 672 4.28 -15.97 10.12
CA SER A 672 4.81 -14.70 9.64
C SER A 672 6.07 -14.98 8.80
N ASP A 673 6.35 -14.11 7.84
CA ASP A 673 7.56 -14.19 7.03
C ASP A 673 8.81 -13.69 7.80
N HIS A 674 8.64 -12.66 8.62
CA HIS A 674 9.66 -12.19 9.55
C HIS A 674 9.05 -11.58 10.81
N GLY A 675 9.89 -11.21 11.76
CA GLY A 675 9.46 -10.39 12.89
C GLY A 675 9.41 -8.90 12.53
N ILE A 676 9.56 -8.03 13.52
CA ILE A 676 9.48 -6.57 13.36
C ILE A 676 10.77 -5.89 13.83
N ASP A 677 10.93 -4.61 13.51
CA ASP A 677 12.10 -3.83 13.92
C ASP A 677 12.31 -3.73 15.43
N ALA A 678 13.59 -3.64 15.80
CA ALA A 678 14.03 -3.42 17.18
C ALA A 678 13.49 -2.13 17.83
N ALA A 679 13.05 -1.15 17.03
CA ALA A 679 12.40 0.06 17.54
C ALA A 679 11.01 -0.22 18.13
N LEU A 680 10.29 -1.21 17.59
CA LEU A 680 8.97 -1.62 18.05
C LEU A 680 9.05 -2.82 19.01
N ASN A 681 10.05 -3.68 18.84
CA ASN A 681 10.29 -4.84 19.69
C ASN A 681 11.78 -4.93 20.04
N PRO A 682 12.27 -4.25 21.08
CA PRO A 682 13.70 -4.20 21.39
C PRO A 682 14.25 -5.57 21.81
N PRO A 683 15.51 -5.89 21.44
CA PRO A 683 16.18 -7.11 21.89
C PRO A 683 16.49 -7.05 23.40
N ALA A 684 16.79 -8.20 23.99
CA ALA A 684 17.12 -8.31 25.40
C ALA A 684 18.35 -7.45 25.78
N ALA A 685 18.35 -6.94 27.01
CA ALA A 685 19.37 -5.97 27.43
C ALA A 685 20.79 -6.58 27.51
N ASP A 686 20.85 -7.86 27.86
CA ASP A 686 22.03 -8.70 28.03
C ASP A 686 22.39 -9.51 26.77
N HIS A 687 21.78 -9.19 25.62
CA HIS A 687 22.02 -9.93 24.38
C HIS A 687 23.51 -9.94 23.99
N PRO A 688 24.15 -11.10 23.75
CA PRO A 688 25.59 -11.22 23.56
C PRO A 688 26.09 -10.49 22.31
N LEU A 689 25.21 -10.34 21.30
CA LEU A 689 25.53 -9.59 20.08
C LEU A 689 25.34 -8.06 20.21
N ARG A 690 25.04 -7.53 21.41
CA ARG A 690 24.74 -6.10 21.62
C ARG A 690 25.96 -5.19 21.55
N SER A 691 27.14 -5.71 21.89
CA SER A 691 28.42 -5.02 21.71
C SER A 691 28.95 -5.11 20.28
N MET A 692 28.38 -6.00 19.46
CA MET A 692 28.78 -6.21 18.07
C MET A 692 27.97 -5.35 17.11
N ARG A 693 28.64 -4.83 16.09
CA ARG A 693 28.08 -4.02 14.99
C ARG A 693 28.49 -4.57 13.64
N SER A 694 27.65 -4.36 12.64
CA SER A 694 27.98 -4.58 11.22
C SER A 694 28.91 -3.48 10.69
N PRO A 695 29.51 -3.62 9.49
CA PRO A 695 30.21 -2.54 8.78
C PRO A 695 29.33 -1.30 8.56
N ALA A 696 28.01 -1.50 8.42
CA ALA A 696 27.00 -0.44 8.39
C ALA A 696 26.73 0.20 9.79
N ARG A 697 27.54 -0.13 10.81
CA ARG A 697 27.49 0.34 12.20
C ARG A 697 26.23 -0.03 12.99
N THR A 698 25.38 -0.90 12.46
CA THR A 698 24.18 -1.38 13.15
C THR A 698 24.51 -2.48 14.15
N VAL A 699 23.93 -2.40 15.35
CA VAL A 699 24.12 -3.39 16.42
C VAL A 699 23.51 -4.73 16.03
N LEU A 700 24.30 -5.82 16.06
CA LEU A 700 23.86 -7.14 15.60
C LEU A 700 22.73 -7.75 16.45
N ALA A 701 22.61 -7.36 17.73
CA ALA A 701 21.45 -7.73 18.55
C ALA A 701 20.11 -7.24 17.96
N SER A 702 20.10 -6.24 17.08
CA SER A 702 18.87 -5.79 16.42
C SER A 702 18.33 -6.80 15.40
N PHE A 703 19.01 -7.92 15.17
CA PHE A 703 18.54 -9.00 14.29
C PHE A 703 17.48 -9.87 14.95
N GLU A 704 17.58 -10.11 16.27
CA GLU A 704 16.69 -10.97 17.05
C GLU A 704 15.19 -10.64 16.83
N PRO A 705 14.75 -9.37 16.92
CA PRO A 705 13.32 -9.04 16.77
C PRO A 705 12.75 -9.32 15.38
N ARG A 706 13.59 -9.26 14.34
CA ARG A 706 13.21 -9.60 12.96
C ARG A 706 13.34 -11.10 12.65
N ALA A 707 14.11 -11.82 13.44
CA ALA A 707 14.40 -13.24 13.25
C ALA A 707 13.38 -14.19 13.87
N THR A 708 12.37 -13.68 14.57
CA THR A 708 11.42 -14.47 15.38
C THR A 708 9.97 -14.34 14.90
N PRO A 709 9.66 -14.73 13.64
CA PRO A 709 8.31 -14.69 13.12
C PRO A 709 7.36 -15.61 13.91
N LEU A 710 6.06 -15.32 13.86
CA LEU A 710 5.00 -16.16 14.40
C LEU A 710 4.88 -17.50 13.66
N LEU A 711 4.60 -18.58 14.40
CA LEU A 711 4.15 -19.86 13.85
C LEU A 711 3.13 -20.52 14.79
N LEU A 712 1.90 -20.72 14.30
CA LEU A 712 0.89 -21.58 14.89
C LEU A 712 0.45 -22.65 13.88
N VAL A 713 0.22 -23.86 14.37
CA VAL A 713 -0.29 -24.97 13.54
C VAL A 713 -1.46 -25.65 14.23
N LYS A 714 -2.55 -25.83 13.49
CA LYS A 714 -3.69 -26.68 13.87
C LYS A 714 -3.78 -27.86 12.89
N PRO A 715 -3.57 -29.09 13.36
CA PRO A 715 -3.84 -30.28 12.55
C PRO A 715 -5.31 -30.49 12.21
N LEU A 716 -5.56 -31.32 11.19
CA LEU A 716 -6.92 -31.75 10.82
C LEU A 716 -7.59 -32.46 12.00
N GLY A 717 -8.83 -32.08 12.34
CA GLY A 717 -9.58 -32.63 13.47
C GLY A 717 -8.95 -32.40 14.86
N ALA A 718 -7.93 -31.54 14.98
CA ALA A 718 -7.36 -31.20 16.28
C ALA A 718 -8.32 -30.33 17.09
N GLU A 719 -8.56 -30.73 18.33
CA GLU A 719 -9.41 -30.06 19.31
C GLU A 719 -8.63 -29.79 20.60
N GLY A 720 -9.25 -29.08 21.55
CA GLY A 720 -8.65 -28.75 22.84
C GLY A 720 -8.05 -27.36 22.88
N ARG A 721 -7.48 -26.98 24.02
CA ARG A 721 -6.88 -25.64 24.22
C ARG A 721 -5.65 -25.43 23.36
N LEU A 722 -5.33 -24.17 23.06
CA LEU A 722 -4.07 -23.79 22.44
C LEU A 722 -2.88 -24.27 23.31
N GLU A 723 -1.93 -24.96 22.69
CA GLU A 723 -0.71 -25.45 23.33
C GLU A 723 0.52 -24.63 22.93
N ILE A 724 1.55 -24.62 23.77
CA ILE A 724 2.83 -23.96 23.48
C ILE A 724 3.91 -25.04 23.37
N SER A 725 4.56 -25.11 22.22
CA SER A 725 5.73 -25.95 21.98
C SER A 725 7.01 -25.12 21.90
N HIS A 726 8.08 -25.66 22.46
CA HIS A 726 9.43 -25.09 22.40
C HIS A 726 10.38 -25.87 21.49
N ALA A 727 9.82 -26.75 20.65
CA ALA A 727 10.55 -27.41 19.58
C ALA A 727 11.38 -26.40 18.77
N PRO A 728 12.67 -26.66 18.51
CA PRO A 728 13.53 -25.77 17.75
C PRO A 728 13.17 -25.84 16.26
N THR A 729 12.13 -25.09 15.88
CA THR A 729 11.63 -25.04 14.50
C THR A 729 12.27 -23.88 13.75
N SER A 730 12.25 -23.94 12.42
CA SER A 730 12.67 -22.85 11.54
C SER A 730 11.68 -22.70 10.39
N ILE A 731 11.62 -21.53 9.77
CA ILE A 731 10.67 -21.28 8.67
C ILE A 731 10.85 -22.25 7.49
N ILE A 732 12.04 -22.83 7.32
CA ILE A 732 12.32 -23.87 6.32
C ILE A 732 11.58 -25.19 6.58
N ASP A 733 11.02 -25.38 7.78
CA ASP A 733 10.22 -26.55 8.17
C ASP A 733 8.74 -26.42 7.75
N VAL A 734 8.28 -25.22 7.40
CA VAL A 734 6.89 -24.94 7.02
C VAL A 734 6.43 -25.75 5.80
N PRO A 735 7.19 -25.86 4.69
CA PRO A 735 6.77 -26.68 3.54
C PRO A 735 6.56 -28.15 3.91
N THR A 736 7.51 -28.77 4.64
CA THR A 736 7.38 -30.17 5.08
C THR A 736 6.20 -30.33 6.04
N THR A 737 5.93 -29.34 6.89
CA THR A 737 4.76 -29.34 7.78
C THR A 737 3.45 -29.31 6.98
N LEU A 738 3.35 -28.46 5.96
CA LEU A 738 2.17 -28.39 5.09
C LEU A 738 1.92 -29.73 4.37
N LEU A 739 2.98 -30.40 3.88
CA LEU A 739 2.86 -31.73 3.28
C LEU A 739 2.43 -32.80 4.31
N ASP A 740 2.97 -32.75 5.52
CA ASP A 740 2.59 -33.66 6.61
C ASP A 740 1.12 -33.50 7.02
N LEU A 741 0.64 -32.25 7.14
CA LEU A 741 -0.77 -31.93 7.39
C LEU A 741 -1.68 -32.37 6.21
N ALA A 742 -1.16 -32.30 4.98
CA ALA A 742 -1.78 -32.86 3.79
C ALA A 742 -1.65 -34.39 3.71
N GLY A 743 -1.02 -35.07 4.68
CA GLY A 743 -0.84 -36.53 4.65
C GLY A 743 -0.05 -37.02 3.43
N LEU A 744 0.80 -36.15 2.88
CA LEU A 744 1.62 -36.40 1.71
C LEU A 744 3.07 -36.71 2.13
N PRO A 745 3.82 -37.51 1.36
CA PRO A 745 5.23 -37.71 1.62
C PRO A 745 6.02 -36.41 1.44
N ASP A 746 7.06 -36.23 2.26
CA ASP A 746 8.00 -35.12 2.07
C ASP A 746 8.85 -35.37 0.81
N THR A 747 8.43 -34.74 -0.29
CA THR A 747 9.11 -34.78 -1.57
C THR A 747 10.08 -33.60 -1.76
N LEU A 748 10.03 -32.60 -0.87
CA LEU A 748 10.91 -31.43 -0.92
C LEU A 748 12.26 -31.71 -0.23
N GLY A 749 12.25 -32.50 0.85
CA GLY A 749 13.44 -33.03 1.52
C GLY A 749 14.34 -31.98 2.17
N SER A 750 13.84 -30.77 2.38
CA SER A 750 14.59 -29.59 2.82
C SER A 750 14.29 -29.15 4.26
N GLY A 751 13.28 -29.73 4.90
CA GLY A 751 12.85 -29.42 6.27
C GLY A 751 12.33 -30.64 7.02
N VAL A 752 11.79 -30.42 8.23
CA VAL A 752 11.13 -31.47 9.03
C VAL A 752 9.79 -30.94 9.50
N SER A 753 8.72 -31.76 9.46
CA SER A 753 7.42 -31.33 9.99
C SER A 753 7.56 -30.89 11.46
N VAL A 754 7.12 -29.68 11.77
CA VAL A 754 7.25 -29.12 13.13
C VAL A 754 6.51 -29.93 14.18
N MET A 755 5.48 -30.66 13.77
CA MET A 755 4.71 -31.56 14.63
C MET A 755 5.52 -32.80 15.08
N ARG A 756 6.66 -33.07 14.44
CA ARG A 756 7.52 -34.23 14.71
C ARG A 756 8.85 -33.86 15.38
N ILE A 757 9.13 -32.57 15.58
CA ILE A 757 10.36 -32.12 16.21
C ILE A 757 10.18 -32.20 17.73
N ASP A 758 11.06 -32.95 18.38
CA ASP A 758 11.08 -33.04 19.85
C ASP A 758 11.39 -31.67 20.47
N PRO A 759 10.55 -31.17 21.42
CA PRO A 759 10.84 -29.98 22.22
C PRO A 759 12.23 -29.95 22.87
N ALA A 760 12.82 -31.11 23.16
CA ALA A 760 14.16 -31.25 23.75
C ALA A 760 15.27 -31.46 22.71
N ALA A 761 14.97 -31.46 21.41
CA ALA A 761 15.97 -31.66 20.37
C ALA A 761 17.08 -30.59 20.43
N SER A 762 18.34 -31.02 20.30
CA SER A 762 19.45 -30.10 20.07
C SER A 762 19.58 -29.85 18.56
N ARG A 763 19.21 -28.64 18.12
CA ARG A 763 19.24 -28.26 16.70
C ARG A 763 19.75 -26.85 16.53
N GLN A 764 20.90 -26.72 15.86
CA GLN A 764 21.39 -25.43 15.39
C GLN A 764 20.56 -24.96 14.20
N ARG A 765 20.07 -23.72 14.27
CA ARG A 765 19.34 -23.05 13.19
C ARG A 765 20.06 -21.75 12.84
N THR A 766 19.85 -21.25 11.63
CA THR A 766 20.53 -20.04 11.15
C THR A 766 19.55 -19.02 10.62
N TYR A 767 19.81 -17.76 10.91
CA TYR A 767 19.10 -16.61 10.36
C TYR A 767 20.08 -15.74 9.57
N ALA A 768 19.67 -15.27 8.39
CA ALA A 768 20.46 -14.42 7.53
C ALA A 768 19.89 -13.00 7.47
N HIS A 769 20.77 -12.00 7.35
CA HIS A 769 20.39 -10.60 7.30
C HIS A 769 21.20 -9.86 6.24
N ALA A 770 20.54 -9.09 5.37
CA ALA A 770 21.16 -8.14 4.44
C ALA A 770 20.60 -6.72 4.66
N TRP A 771 21.36 -5.68 4.29
CA TRP A 771 20.88 -4.29 4.41
C TRP A 771 20.03 -3.87 3.21
N THR A 772 20.48 -4.25 2.02
CA THR A 772 19.79 -4.03 0.76
C THR A 772 18.49 -4.82 0.71
N PHE A 773 17.40 -4.15 0.31
CA PHE A 773 16.05 -4.73 0.28
C PHE A 773 15.92 -5.91 -0.71
N ARG A 774 16.43 -5.74 -1.94
CA ARG A 774 16.40 -6.77 -2.99
C ARG A 774 17.83 -7.16 -3.41
N PRO A 775 18.10 -8.45 -3.64
CA PRO A 775 19.35 -8.90 -4.22
C PRO A 775 19.36 -8.57 -5.73
N THR A 776 20.43 -7.94 -6.24
CA THR A 776 20.55 -7.57 -7.67
C THR A 776 21.95 -7.84 -8.22
N PRO A 777 22.25 -9.07 -8.71
CA PRO A 777 21.51 -10.32 -8.51
C PRO A 777 21.84 -11.00 -7.17
N PHE A 778 22.77 -10.45 -6.39
CA PHE A 778 23.17 -10.91 -5.06
C PHE A 778 22.92 -9.82 -4.02
N PHE A 779 22.91 -10.18 -2.74
CA PHE A 779 23.11 -9.21 -1.68
C PHE A 779 24.61 -8.87 -1.57
N GLU A 780 24.94 -7.62 -1.27
CA GLU A 780 26.33 -7.20 -1.06
C GLU A 780 27.02 -8.02 0.03
N ALA A 781 26.34 -8.20 1.16
CA ALA A 781 26.76 -9.04 2.28
C ALA A 781 25.55 -9.63 3.02
N LEU A 782 25.58 -10.93 3.27
CA LEU A 782 24.66 -11.66 4.14
C LEU A 782 25.33 -11.95 5.48
N TYR A 783 24.85 -11.34 6.56
CA TYR A 783 25.28 -11.63 7.93
C TYR A 783 24.46 -12.81 8.46
N VAL A 784 25.14 -13.89 8.86
CA VAL A 784 24.50 -15.11 9.34
C VAL A 784 24.74 -15.24 10.85
N VAL A 785 23.66 -15.43 11.59
CA VAL A 785 23.68 -15.76 13.03
C VAL A 785 23.20 -17.18 13.24
N ALA A 786 23.78 -17.86 14.22
CA ALA A 786 23.38 -19.20 14.64
C ALA A 786 22.63 -19.13 15.98
N VAL A 787 21.60 -19.96 16.10
CA VAL A 787 20.79 -20.13 17.31
C VAL A 787 20.77 -21.61 17.66
N THR A 788 21.37 -21.98 18.79
CA THR A 788 21.53 -23.39 19.24
C THR A 788 20.56 -23.79 20.34
N GLY A 789 19.88 -22.81 20.94
CA GLY A 789 18.92 -22.97 22.04
C GLY A 789 17.59 -22.29 21.71
N ARG A 790 16.92 -21.73 22.72
CA ARG A 790 15.66 -21.03 22.53
C ARG A 790 15.88 -19.65 21.90
N THR A 791 14.96 -19.19 21.06
CA THR A 791 15.03 -17.87 20.42
C THR A 791 14.87 -16.70 21.40
N ASP A 792 14.20 -16.92 22.54
CA ASP A 792 14.04 -15.94 23.61
C ASP A 792 15.13 -15.99 24.68
N ASP A 793 16.07 -16.94 24.58
CA ASP A 793 17.27 -17.01 25.41
C ASP A 793 18.42 -16.27 24.70
N PRO A 794 18.85 -15.08 25.19
CA PRO A 794 19.88 -14.31 24.52
C PRO A 794 21.21 -15.06 24.42
N SER A 795 21.52 -15.94 25.37
CA SER A 795 22.78 -16.71 25.38
C SER A 795 22.86 -17.77 24.28
N ALA A 796 21.73 -18.12 23.67
CA ALA A 796 21.64 -19.07 22.56
C ALA A 796 22.09 -18.47 21.21
N TRP A 797 22.28 -17.14 21.13
CA TRP A 797 22.61 -16.43 19.90
C TRP A 797 24.11 -16.23 19.74
N SER A 798 24.63 -16.57 18.57
CA SER A 798 26.02 -16.34 18.20
C SER A 798 26.15 -15.82 16.77
N TYR A 799 27.13 -14.96 16.53
CA TYR A 799 27.51 -14.60 15.17
C TYR A 799 28.21 -15.80 14.52
N HIS A 800 27.76 -16.21 13.33
CA HIS A 800 28.29 -17.38 12.63
C HIS A 800 29.28 -16.95 11.54
N ARG A 801 28.81 -16.27 10.49
CA ARG A 801 29.66 -15.86 9.36
C ARG A 801 29.06 -14.72 8.56
N THR A 802 29.82 -14.13 7.63
CA THR A 802 29.29 -13.26 6.57
C THR A 802 29.55 -13.90 5.21
N VAL A 803 28.53 -13.91 4.35
CA VAL A 803 28.64 -14.37 2.95
C VAL A 803 28.52 -13.18 2.02
N PHE A 804 29.60 -12.87 1.30
CA PHE A 804 29.63 -11.73 0.38
C PHE A 804 29.04 -12.08 -0.99
N GLY A 805 28.53 -11.06 -1.68
CA GLY A 805 28.24 -11.15 -3.10
C GLY A 805 29.52 -11.41 -3.91
N PRO A 806 29.46 -12.14 -5.04
CA PRO A 806 30.59 -12.35 -5.93
C PRO A 806 31.22 -11.02 -6.39
N THR A 807 32.56 -10.96 -6.42
CA THR A 807 33.32 -9.80 -6.88
C THR A 807 34.66 -10.22 -7.49
N ASP A 808 35.12 -9.44 -8.47
CA ASP A 808 36.45 -9.58 -9.06
C ASP A 808 37.55 -8.95 -8.17
N ASP A 809 37.21 -7.99 -7.31
CA ASP A 809 38.12 -7.37 -6.34
C ASP A 809 37.77 -7.77 -4.90
N ARG A 810 38.06 -9.04 -4.58
CA ARG A 810 37.90 -9.56 -3.21
C ARG A 810 38.74 -8.79 -2.19
N ALA A 811 39.84 -8.16 -2.60
CA ALA A 811 40.71 -7.43 -1.69
C ALA A 811 40.10 -6.10 -1.27
N ALA A 812 39.41 -5.39 -2.17
CA ALA A 812 38.63 -4.19 -1.86
C ALA A 812 37.44 -4.52 -0.97
N GLN A 813 36.61 -5.49 -1.35
CA GLN A 813 35.44 -5.92 -0.57
C GLN A 813 35.82 -6.24 0.89
N ARG A 814 36.94 -6.94 1.12
CA ARG A 814 37.44 -7.19 2.48
C ARG A 814 37.80 -5.91 3.24
N ARG A 815 38.49 -4.97 2.60
CA ARG A 815 38.88 -3.70 3.25
C ARG A 815 37.65 -2.89 3.64
N GLU A 816 36.63 -2.88 2.80
CA GLU A 816 35.39 -2.13 3.02
C GLU A 816 34.53 -2.72 4.15
N HIS A 817 34.62 -4.03 4.39
CA HIS A 817 33.83 -4.69 5.43
C HIS A 817 34.58 -5.01 6.73
N GLN A 818 35.86 -4.66 6.89
CA GLN A 818 36.57 -4.85 8.17
C GLN A 818 35.86 -4.11 9.31
N ILE A 819 35.71 -4.77 10.47
CA ILE A 819 34.98 -4.22 11.62
C ILE A 819 35.92 -4.14 12.82
N GLY A 820 35.93 -2.98 13.48
CA GLY A 820 36.75 -2.75 14.67
C GLY A 820 38.24 -2.82 14.44
N LEU A 821 38.71 -2.73 13.19
CA LEU A 821 40.13 -2.77 12.82
C LEU A 821 40.52 -1.45 12.16
N LEU A 822 41.39 -0.69 12.80
CA LEU A 822 42.00 0.52 12.26
C LEU A 822 43.41 0.18 11.76
N ALA A 823 43.65 0.31 10.46
CA ALA A 823 44.98 0.08 9.90
C ALA A 823 45.98 1.07 10.52
N ASP A 824 47.06 0.55 11.10
CA ASP A 824 48.13 1.36 11.65
C ASP A 824 49.05 1.83 10.51
N GLN A 825 48.84 3.07 10.04
CA GLN A 825 49.60 3.62 8.89
C GLN A 825 51.07 3.89 9.23
N ASP A 826 51.41 4.02 10.51
CA ASP A 826 52.76 4.31 10.98
C ASP A 826 53.56 3.04 11.35
N ALA A 827 52.89 1.88 11.39
CA ALA A 827 53.54 0.61 11.64
C ALA A 827 54.26 0.13 10.36
N THR A 828 55.56 0.37 10.27
CA THR A 828 56.42 -0.29 9.28
C THR A 828 56.46 -1.79 9.56
N ALA A 829 55.57 -2.56 8.93
CA ALA A 829 55.67 -4.00 8.89
C ALA A 829 56.92 -4.38 8.09
N ASN A 830 57.99 -4.78 8.76
CA ASN A 830 59.27 -5.19 8.15
C ASN A 830 59.16 -6.50 7.32
N GLN A 831 57.96 -7.03 7.09
CA GLN A 831 57.71 -8.26 6.34
C GLN A 831 56.60 -8.07 5.29
N PRO A 832 56.82 -8.46 4.03
CA PRO A 832 55.78 -8.47 3.00
C PRO A 832 54.60 -9.35 3.41
N GLY A 833 53.38 -8.80 3.40
CA GLY A 833 52.16 -9.53 3.74
C GLY A 833 51.67 -9.36 5.18
N THR A 834 52.48 -8.79 6.07
CA THR A 834 52.07 -8.49 7.46
C THR A 834 51.34 -7.15 7.51
N ARG A 835 50.19 -7.10 8.17
CA ARG A 835 49.40 -5.88 8.40
C ARG A 835 49.16 -5.69 9.89
N VAL A 836 49.39 -4.49 10.38
CA VAL A 836 49.15 -4.13 11.79
C VAL A 836 47.84 -3.35 11.86
N TYR A 837 46.99 -3.77 12.79
CA TYR A 837 45.73 -3.14 13.08
C TYR A 837 45.66 -2.79 14.55
N ARG A 838 45.02 -1.66 14.87
CA ARG A 838 44.62 -1.29 16.23
C ARG A 838 43.12 -1.44 16.35
N THR A 839 42.67 -1.89 17.52
CA THR A 839 41.25 -1.89 17.87
C THR A 839 41.06 -1.23 19.22
N THR A 840 40.00 -0.43 19.34
CA THR A 840 39.48 0.08 20.61
C THR A 840 38.12 -0.53 20.93
N ASP A 841 37.63 -1.39 20.05
CA ASP A 841 36.32 -2.03 20.17
C ASP A 841 36.44 -3.34 20.95
N ASN A 842 35.35 -3.75 21.59
CA ASN A 842 35.29 -5.00 22.36
C ASN A 842 35.33 -6.26 21.47
N TYR A 843 35.33 -6.09 20.14
CA TYR A 843 35.43 -7.16 19.16
C TYR A 843 36.01 -6.59 17.86
N ALA A 844 36.60 -7.46 17.05
CA ALA A 844 37.05 -7.14 15.70
C ALA A 844 36.70 -8.31 14.77
N VAL A 845 36.35 -7.99 13.53
CA VAL A 845 36.04 -8.99 12.49
C VAL A 845 36.93 -8.73 11.29
N PHE A 846 37.59 -9.79 10.85
CA PHE A 846 38.33 -9.80 9.59
C PHE A 846 37.87 -11.00 8.76
N TYR A 847 37.96 -10.86 7.43
CA TYR A 847 37.50 -11.87 6.49
C TYR A 847 38.67 -12.51 5.75
N MET A 848 38.74 -13.84 5.72
CA MET A 848 39.78 -14.58 5.00
C MET A 848 39.35 -14.96 3.58
N PRO A 849 40.24 -14.87 2.57
CA PRO A 849 39.97 -15.45 1.26
C PRO A 849 39.94 -16.99 1.35
N PRO A 850 39.06 -17.69 0.61
CA PRO A 850 39.02 -19.15 0.57
C PRO A 850 40.37 -19.77 0.13
N GLU A 851 41.06 -19.11 -0.78
CA GLU A 851 42.37 -19.53 -1.31
C GLU A 851 43.56 -19.38 -0.34
N ASN A 852 43.39 -18.70 0.81
CA ASN A 852 44.41 -18.60 1.86
C ASN A 852 43.89 -19.25 3.15
N PRO A 853 44.04 -20.57 3.32
CA PRO A 853 43.45 -21.29 4.45
C PRO A 853 44.18 -21.08 5.79
N ARG A 854 45.25 -20.28 5.81
CA ARG A 854 46.06 -20.05 7.01
C ARG A 854 46.27 -18.56 7.24
N VAL A 855 45.92 -18.13 8.45
CA VAL A 855 46.25 -16.82 9.00
C VAL A 855 47.04 -17.05 10.28
N THR A 856 47.97 -16.15 10.57
CA THR A 856 48.62 -16.05 11.87
C THR A 856 48.45 -14.61 12.32
N PHE A 857 48.04 -14.42 13.56
CA PHE A 857 47.87 -13.10 14.16
C PHE A 857 48.68 -13.05 15.44
N ASP A 858 49.39 -11.93 15.64
CA ASP A 858 49.99 -11.59 16.92
C ASP A 858 49.07 -10.54 17.58
N LEU A 859 48.49 -10.90 18.72
CA LEU A 859 47.66 -10.00 19.51
C LEU A 859 48.52 -9.38 20.59
N ARG A 860 48.51 -8.04 20.69
CA ARG A 860 49.24 -7.30 21.72
C ARG A 860 48.32 -6.29 22.38
N ARG A 861 48.42 -6.16 23.70
CA ARG A 861 47.70 -5.11 24.45
C ARG A 861 48.48 -3.79 24.39
N THR A 862 47.77 -2.67 24.33
CA THR A 862 48.42 -1.36 24.48
C THR A 862 49.04 -1.23 25.87
N PRO A 863 50.33 -0.81 26.00
CA PRO A 863 50.99 -0.66 27.29
C PRO A 863 50.25 0.29 28.23
N GLY A 864 50.15 -0.06 29.52
CA GLY A 864 49.60 0.83 30.57
C GLY A 864 48.10 0.69 30.87
N MET A 865 47.43 -0.36 30.37
CA MET A 865 46.06 -0.69 30.80
C MET A 865 46.07 -1.53 32.10
N ALA A 866 45.38 -1.07 33.15
CA ALA A 866 45.42 -1.68 34.48
C ALA A 866 44.75 -3.08 34.58
N THR A 867 43.90 -3.47 33.62
CA THR A 867 43.10 -4.71 33.67
C THR A 867 43.51 -5.71 32.59
N ALA A 868 43.68 -6.98 32.98
CA ALA A 868 43.87 -8.08 32.04
C ALA A 868 42.69 -8.19 31.07
N GLN A 869 42.97 -8.51 29.81
CA GLN A 869 41.95 -8.62 28.75
C GLN A 869 41.92 -10.04 28.20
N THR A 870 40.76 -10.68 28.20
CA THR A 870 40.58 -11.97 27.53
C THR A 870 40.18 -11.73 26.08
N VAL A 871 40.97 -12.25 25.14
CA VAL A 871 40.65 -12.29 23.72
C VAL A 871 40.20 -13.70 23.36
N THR A 872 39.00 -13.83 22.81
CA THR A 872 38.49 -15.09 22.25
C THR A 872 38.52 -15.00 20.74
N VAL A 873 39.22 -15.91 20.08
CA VAL A 873 39.26 -16.00 18.63
C VAL A 873 38.20 -16.98 18.17
N ARG A 874 37.34 -16.53 17.26
CA ARG A 874 36.33 -17.36 16.62
C ARG A 874 36.56 -17.44 15.12
N ILE A 875 36.43 -18.62 14.55
CA ILE A 875 36.40 -18.84 13.10
C ILE A 875 35.04 -19.46 12.78
N ASP A 876 34.27 -18.81 11.90
CA ASP A 876 32.92 -19.22 11.53
C ASP A 876 31.98 -19.51 12.73
N GLY A 877 32.18 -18.76 13.82
CA GLY A 877 31.43 -18.86 15.08
C GLY A 877 32.03 -19.82 16.11
N ASP A 878 32.91 -20.72 15.70
CA ASP A 878 33.56 -21.68 16.59
C ASP A 878 34.74 -21.04 17.32
N ILE A 879 34.80 -21.22 18.64
CA ILE A 879 35.95 -20.77 19.44
C ILE A 879 37.13 -21.68 19.09
N VAL A 880 38.11 -21.13 18.39
CA VAL A 880 39.34 -21.83 18.03
C VAL A 880 40.48 -21.55 19.00
N ASP A 881 40.40 -20.43 19.73
CA ASP A 881 41.44 -20.01 20.66
C ASP A 881 40.92 -19.00 21.69
N GLN A 882 41.58 -18.93 22.85
CA GLN A 882 41.29 -17.95 23.88
C GLN A 882 42.56 -17.62 24.69
N HIS A 883 42.93 -16.34 24.73
CA HIS A 883 44.12 -15.84 25.37
C HIS A 883 43.82 -14.73 26.36
N VAL A 884 44.57 -14.66 27.45
CA VAL A 884 44.53 -13.55 28.41
C VAL A 884 45.76 -12.67 28.21
N LEU A 885 45.54 -11.42 27.82
CA LEU A 885 46.58 -10.41 27.61
C LEU A 885 46.85 -9.65 28.91
N THR A 886 48.10 -9.66 29.37
CA THR A 886 48.64 -8.91 30.52
C THR A 886 49.76 -7.96 30.05
N ASP A 887 50.34 -7.13 30.93
CA ASP A 887 51.42 -6.19 30.54
C ASP A 887 52.69 -6.89 29.99
N ASP A 888 52.86 -8.18 30.31
CA ASP A 888 54.06 -8.97 29.98
C ASP A 888 53.87 -9.93 28.78
N ALA A 889 52.69 -9.91 28.11
CA ALA A 889 52.30 -10.90 27.09
C ALA A 889 51.89 -10.28 25.73
#